data_AF-A0A7Z7IJZ7-F1
#
_entry.id   AF-A0A7Z7IJZ7-F1
#
_cell.length_a   1.000
_cell.length_b   1.000
_cell.length_c   1.000
_cell.angle_alpha   90.00
_cell.angle_beta   90.00
_cell.angle_gamma   90.00
#
_symmetry.space_group_name_H-M   'P 1'
#
loop_
_entity.id
_entity.type
_entity.pdbx_description
1 polymer ?
#
loop_
_entity_poly.entity_id
_entity_poly.type
_entity_poly.pdbx_seq_one_letter_code
_entity_poly.pdbx_strand_id
1 'polypeptide(L)'
;MAYVVAVPEVLASAAADLEGIGRALRAVSAVTVASTTGLMPAAADEVSASIAALFGRFGQEYQSVNAQVAAFQARIVQTLTGNSQSYATAEATNASPLQGVTQEALSDTTTPTGGGSSAATSGVGTTGGSSGGGVTTSAAASGTATTSGGTTGGSTVTTSAVAGGATTGGATGIGVTYAVGSQWNSGFVASYTIKNSGTTPLTNWQLEFDLPANESITSLWSGQIAQSGTHYVVTPESWTRTIAPGGSVTVGFEASHTGAYSPPTNLVVNGEPVSGGGTSGGGTTGGGTTGGGTTGGGTTGGGTSGGGTSGGGTAGVASGEFSPYIDMTLWPPLNDANAANLANAGVDDATLAFIVSGAGNQPAWGGVYSLTDPIITSQIAALHGAGIDTTISFGGANGVDLAYSAPNATVLAEHYESVVNTFGIHKLDFDVEGGMQANIPVLTKQAQAIAMLQAEQAALGTPVEVSYTLPVLPTGLTNDGLGVLQIAKANGVNITRVNIMAMDYGEAFHGGGSPDMGDLAIMSAQSVHGQLMAMDPSLTSEQAWSMIGVTPMIGINDVMSEVFTVEDAHQLVAFADQHDIGELGMWSVARDTAGQLGVVGPNGSGVPQTPYEYSQAFAQFDGTSGDGGGTTGGGTTGGGTSGGDTGGGTTGGGTTGGDTGGGTTGGGTTGGGTTGGTTGVGATYAVGSQWDSGFVASYTITNSGTTPLTNWQLEFDLPANESITSLWSGQVAQSGTHYVVTPESWTQTIAPGGSVTVGFQASQTGAYSAPTNVVVNGQPVSGGTSGGGTTGGGTTGGGTTGGGTTGGGTTGGGTTGGGTTGGGTTGGGTSGGSTGGTTTGTWGAPEFSPYVDMTLWPQFDFAGAGGLGDVDHVVLGFITADSQGQAAWGGFDAYAVNGGSLLYQINDQITAMHNAGIDATISFGGAANQELALVTPDVNALVAKYQSVMDAYGFHKLDFDIEGAAQGDVASLTRRAQAITMLQTAGEANGTPVEVSFTLPVLPTGLTADGMRVVTNAIANGVDIAHVNIMAMDYFDPSLSYEGKMGDYAIQAATAVHDQLVPLYPTKTDAEIWAMIDVTPMIGVNDNPVEIFTLADAQKLTTFAEEKGLGGLHMWSINRDYSGPVGVLSNTSSGVSQSTFAYSQIFGEFDD
;
A
#
# COMPACT_ATOMS: atom_id res chain seq x y z
N MET A 1 -32.98 -18.07 -12.77
CA MET A 1 -31.97 -17.72 -13.79
C MET A 1 -32.63 -16.79 -14.79
N ALA A 2 -32.03 -15.64 -15.07
CA ALA A 2 -32.52 -14.73 -16.11
C ALA A 2 -31.98 -15.14 -17.49
N TYR A 3 -32.78 -14.98 -18.54
CA TYR A 3 -32.31 -15.16 -19.91
C TYR A 3 -31.58 -13.89 -20.37
N VAL A 4 -30.25 -13.97 -20.54
CA VAL A 4 -29.48 -12.91 -21.18
C VAL A 4 -29.82 -12.88 -22.66
N VAL A 5 -30.48 -11.82 -23.12
CA VAL A 5 -30.76 -11.59 -24.54
C VAL A 5 -29.62 -10.77 -25.14
N ALA A 6 -28.69 -11.44 -25.81
CA ALA A 6 -27.76 -10.77 -26.70
C ALA A 6 -28.49 -10.32 -27.97
N VAL A 7 -28.10 -9.18 -28.54
CA VAL A 7 -28.59 -8.70 -29.84
C VAL A 7 -27.40 -8.67 -30.81
N PRO A 8 -27.19 -9.72 -31.64
CA PRO A 8 -25.96 -9.89 -32.42
C PRO A 8 -25.62 -8.71 -33.32
N GLU A 9 -26.62 -8.01 -33.86
CA GLU A 9 -26.48 -6.85 -34.74
C GLU A 9 -25.84 -5.65 -34.04
N VAL A 10 -26.14 -5.44 -32.75
CA VAL A 10 -25.60 -4.30 -31.98
C VAL A 10 -24.12 -4.52 -31.68
N LEU A 11 -23.72 -5.76 -31.37
CA LEU A 11 -22.30 -6.13 -31.25
C LEU A 11 -21.58 -5.98 -32.59
N ALA A 12 -22.23 -6.35 -33.71
CA ALA A 12 -21.66 -6.22 -35.04
C ALA A 12 -21.45 -4.74 -35.46
N SER A 13 -22.39 -3.83 -35.13
CA SER A 13 -22.18 -2.40 -35.35
C SER A 13 -21.06 -1.83 -34.49
N ALA A 14 -21.00 -2.18 -33.20
CA ALA A 14 -19.94 -1.70 -32.31
C ALA A 14 -18.55 -2.17 -32.76
N ALA A 15 -18.43 -3.42 -33.24
CA ALA A 15 -17.18 -3.93 -33.82
C ALA A 15 -16.75 -3.14 -35.08
N ALA A 16 -17.71 -2.77 -35.94
CA ALA A 16 -17.43 -2.00 -37.16
C ALA A 16 -16.99 -0.55 -36.86
N ASP A 17 -17.63 0.11 -35.90
CA ASP A 17 -17.26 1.47 -35.47
C ASP A 17 -15.86 1.49 -34.84
N LEU A 18 -15.55 0.51 -33.98
CA LEU A 18 -14.21 0.31 -33.42
C LEU A 18 -13.17 0.04 -34.53
N GLU A 19 -13.50 -0.75 -35.55
CA GLU A 19 -12.59 -0.96 -36.69
C GLU A 19 -12.31 0.37 -37.43
N GLY A 20 -13.34 1.21 -37.61
CA GLY A 20 -13.23 2.54 -38.20
C GLY A 20 -12.25 3.45 -37.46
N ILE A 21 -12.36 3.52 -36.13
CA ILE A 21 -11.44 4.28 -35.26
C ILE A 21 -10.01 3.76 -35.42
N GLY A 22 -9.81 2.44 -35.35
CA GLY A 22 -8.49 1.83 -35.51
C GLY A 22 -7.85 2.08 -36.89
N ARG A 23 -8.65 2.10 -37.97
CA ARG A 23 -8.19 2.46 -39.32
C ARG A 23 -7.75 3.92 -39.39
N ALA A 24 -8.44 4.84 -38.72
CA ALA A 24 -8.04 6.25 -38.67
C ALA A 24 -6.71 6.44 -37.91
N LEU A 25 -6.55 5.81 -36.75
CA LEU A 25 -5.31 5.88 -35.96
C LEU A 25 -4.11 5.29 -36.71
N ARG A 26 -4.26 4.10 -37.33
CA ARG A 26 -3.22 3.50 -38.18
C ARG A 26 -2.84 4.40 -39.37
N ALA A 27 -3.82 5.07 -39.99
CA ALA A 27 -3.55 6.00 -41.08
C ALA A 27 -2.72 7.21 -40.63
N VAL A 28 -2.98 7.77 -39.45
CA VAL A 28 -2.19 8.87 -38.88
C VAL A 28 -0.77 8.42 -38.53
N SER A 29 -0.61 7.27 -37.86
CA SER A 29 0.73 6.74 -37.50
C SER A 29 1.59 6.52 -38.76
N ALA A 30 1.01 5.97 -39.82
CA ALA A 30 1.72 5.69 -41.06
C ALA A 30 2.33 6.93 -41.76
N VAL A 31 1.78 8.14 -41.52
CA VAL A 31 2.35 9.39 -42.08
C VAL A 31 3.48 9.96 -41.22
N THR A 32 3.57 9.61 -39.93
CA THR A 32 4.52 10.20 -38.97
C THR A 32 5.75 9.34 -38.70
N VAL A 33 5.75 8.05 -39.07
CA VAL A 33 6.91 7.14 -38.97
C VAL A 33 8.18 7.78 -39.53
N ALA A 34 8.18 8.15 -40.82
CA ALA A 34 9.40 8.59 -41.51
C ALA A 34 10.04 9.86 -40.91
N SER A 35 9.23 10.74 -40.32
CA SER A 35 9.69 11.96 -39.64
C SER A 35 10.12 11.74 -38.18
N THR A 36 9.80 10.58 -37.58
CA THR A 36 10.13 10.26 -36.18
C THR A 36 11.27 9.25 -36.06
N THR A 37 11.37 8.28 -36.97
CA THR A 37 12.41 7.23 -36.95
C THR A 37 13.69 7.60 -37.73
N GLY A 38 13.71 8.76 -38.41
CA GLY A 38 14.68 9.09 -39.46
C GLY A 38 15.27 10.50 -39.36
N LEU A 39 15.63 10.92 -38.14
CA LEU A 39 16.23 12.24 -37.90
C LEU A 39 17.65 12.33 -38.48
N MET A 40 17.95 13.43 -39.17
CA MET A 40 19.30 13.73 -39.65
C MET A 40 20.14 14.41 -38.54
N PRO A 41 21.45 14.10 -38.42
CA PRO A 41 22.34 14.83 -37.52
C PRO A 41 22.37 16.33 -37.83
N ALA A 42 22.30 17.17 -36.79
CA ALA A 42 22.29 18.63 -36.92
C ALA A 42 23.63 19.20 -37.44
N ALA A 43 24.73 18.51 -37.13
CA ALA A 43 26.06 18.75 -37.67
C ALA A 43 26.79 17.41 -37.92
N ALA A 44 27.94 17.48 -38.59
CA ALA A 44 28.72 16.31 -39.03
C ALA A 44 29.73 15.81 -37.97
N ASP A 45 29.35 15.88 -36.69
CA ASP A 45 30.13 15.44 -35.54
C ASP A 45 29.49 14.21 -34.86
N GLU A 46 30.29 13.51 -34.05
CA GLU A 46 29.91 12.23 -33.43
C GLU A 46 28.83 12.39 -32.34
N VAL A 47 28.72 13.57 -31.71
CA VAL A 47 27.68 13.86 -30.70
C VAL A 47 26.34 14.13 -31.39
N SER A 48 26.33 14.99 -32.42
CA SER A 48 25.15 15.21 -33.27
C SER A 48 24.65 13.92 -33.92
N ALA A 49 25.56 13.05 -34.36
CA ALA A 49 25.22 11.74 -34.91
C ALA A 49 24.61 10.80 -33.85
N SER A 50 25.20 10.75 -32.65
CA SER A 50 24.71 9.93 -31.54
C SER A 50 23.35 10.39 -31.02
N ILE A 51 23.11 11.70 -30.91
CA ILE A 51 21.82 12.27 -30.50
C ILE A 51 20.73 12.00 -31.55
N ALA A 52 21.04 12.14 -32.84
CA ALA A 52 20.11 11.79 -33.90
C ALA A 52 19.78 10.29 -33.94
N ALA A 53 20.76 9.43 -33.65
CA ALA A 53 20.55 7.99 -33.50
C ALA A 53 19.73 7.64 -32.25
N LEU A 54 19.91 8.35 -31.12
CA LEU A 54 19.13 8.17 -29.89
C LEU A 54 17.64 8.51 -30.12
N PHE A 55 17.33 9.71 -30.63
CA PHE A 55 15.95 10.07 -30.96
C PHE A 55 15.36 9.21 -32.09
N GLY A 56 16.17 8.79 -33.06
CA GLY A 56 15.75 7.84 -34.09
C GLY A 56 15.36 6.47 -33.53
N ARG A 57 16.06 6.00 -32.49
CA ARG A 57 15.76 4.76 -31.76
C ARG A 57 14.48 4.89 -30.93
N PHE A 58 14.34 5.97 -30.16
CA PHE A 58 13.11 6.29 -29.42
C PHE A 58 11.89 6.42 -30.35
N GLY A 59 12.09 6.98 -31.56
CA GLY A 59 11.09 6.97 -32.61
C GLY A 59 10.71 5.57 -33.09
N GLN A 60 11.67 4.64 -33.20
CA GLN A 60 11.41 3.25 -33.60
C GLN A 60 10.68 2.47 -32.49
N GLU A 61 11.05 2.70 -31.23
CA GLU A 61 10.37 2.17 -30.04
C GLU A 61 8.90 2.66 -29.98
N TYR A 62 8.66 3.96 -30.17
CA TYR A 62 7.31 4.52 -30.22
C TYR A 62 6.46 3.91 -31.36
N GLN A 63 7.05 3.62 -32.52
CA GLN A 63 6.33 2.96 -33.61
C GLN A 63 6.11 1.45 -33.36
N SER A 64 6.96 0.78 -32.57
CA SER A 64 6.74 -0.62 -32.16
C SER A 64 5.57 -0.73 -31.16
N VAL A 65 5.50 0.19 -30.19
CA VAL A 65 4.35 0.30 -29.26
C VAL A 65 3.05 0.59 -30.02
N ASN A 66 3.06 1.51 -30.99
CA ASN A 66 1.89 1.76 -31.85
C ASN A 66 1.47 0.51 -32.66
N ALA A 67 2.42 -0.33 -33.08
CA ALA A 67 2.10 -1.60 -33.74
C ALA A 67 1.47 -2.63 -32.78
N GLN A 68 1.94 -2.71 -31.52
CA GLN A 68 1.34 -3.54 -30.48
C GLN A 68 -0.09 -3.09 -30.14
N VAL A 69 -0.31 -1.78 -29.91
CA VAL A 69 -1.65 -1.20 -29.68
C VAL A 69 -2.57 -1.47 -30.87
N ALA A 70 -2.08 -1.32 -32.11
CA ALA A 70 -2.85 -1.65 -33.31
C ALA A 70 -3.22 -3.15 -33.40
N ALA A 71 -2.36 -4.06 -32.95
CA ALA A 71 -2.63 -5.50 -32.90
C ALA A 71 -3.64 -5.86 -31.80
N PHE A 72 -3.51 -5.28 -30.61
CA PHE A 72 -4.48 -5.42 -29.51
C PHE A 72 -5.87 -4.92 -29.94
N GLN A 73 -5.93 -3.74 -30.56
CA GLN A 73 -7.16 -3.15 -31.09
C GLN A 73 -7.81 -4.02 -32.18
N ALA A 74 -7.01 -4.69 -33.02
CA ALA A 74 -7.50 -5.67 -33.99
C ALA A 74 -8.06 -6.94 -33.32
N ARG A 75 -7.40 -7.45 -32.26
CA ARG A 75 -7.89 -8.60 -31.47
C ARG A 75 -9.25 -8.30 -30.83
N ILE A 76 -9.45 -7.10 -30.26
CA ILE A 76 -10.75 -6.68 -29.70
C ILE A 76 -11.86 -6.73 -30.75
N VAL A 77 -11.65 -6.15 -31.94
CA VAL A 77 -12.63 -6.16 -33.03
C VAL A 77 -12.91 -7.59 -33.51
N GLN A 78 -11.88 -8.42 -33.62
CA GLN A 78 -12.01 -9.83 -34.00
C GLN A 78 -12.81 -10.64 -32.97
N THR A 79 -12.57 -10.45 -31.67
CA THR A 79 -13.31 -11.10 -30.58
C THR A 79 -14.77 -10.65 -30.52
N LEU A 80 -15.06 -9.35 -30.65
CA LEU A 80 -16.44 -8.85 -30.71
C LEU A 80 -17.20 -9.40 -31.92
N THR A 81 -16.53 -9.48 -33.08
CA THR A 81 -17.08 -10.07 -34.30
C THR A 81 -17.32 -11.58 -34.14
N GLY A 82 -16.37 -12.30 -33.53
CA GLY A 82 -16.49 -13.73 -33.23
C GLY A 82 -17.64 -14.02 -32.26
N ASN A 83 -17.76 -13.24 -31.19
CA ASN A 83 -18.84 -13.37 -30.22
C ASN A 83 -20.22 -13.09 -30.84
N SER A 84 -20.35 -12.04 -31.67
CA SER A 84 -21.57 -11.77 -32.44
C SER A 84 -21.97 -12.98 -33.32
N GLN A 85 -21.01 -13.57 -34.04
CA GLN A 85 -21.24 -14.79 -34.84
C GLN A 85 -21.57 -16.01 -33.98
N SER A 86 -20.96 -16.16 -32.80
CA SER A 86 -21.27 -17.24 -31.85
C SER A 86 -22.70 -17.13 -31.31
N TYR A 87 -23.15 -15.94 -30.94
CA TYR A 87 -24.55 -15.72 -30.53
C TYR A 87 -25.53 -16.01 -31.67
N ALA A 88 -25.30 -15.47 -32.88
CA ALA A 88 -26.14 -15.76 -34.04
C ALA A 88 -26.17 -17.25 -34.42
N THR A 89 -25.04 -17.97 -34.25
CA THR A 89 -24.97 -19.42 -34.47
C THR A 89 -25.70 -20.21 -33.38
N ALA A 90 -25.63 -19.76 -32.12
CA ALA A 90 -26.38 -20.34 -31.01
C ALA A 90 -27.90 -20.16 -31.19
N GLU A 91 -28.36 -18.98 -31.64
CA GLU A 91 -29.76 -18.74 -31.98
C GLU A 91 -30.23 -19.61 -33.16
N ALA A 92 -29.45 -19.70 -34.25
CA ALA A 92 -29.76 -20.60 -35.37
C ALA A 92 -29.81 -22.09 -34.96
N THR A 93 -28.92 -22.50 -34.06
CA THR A 93 -28.89 -23.86 -33.49
C THR A 93 -30.11 -24.11 -32.61
N ASN A 94 -30.47 -23.17 -31.72
CA ASN A 94 -31.64 -23.27 -30.86
C ASN A 94 -32.98 -23.18 -31.62
N ALA A 95 -33.00 -22.50 -32.77
CA ALA A 95 -34.14 -22.49 -33.69
C ALA A 95 -34.28 -23.78 -34.50
N SER A 96 -33.20 -24.58 -34.66
CA SER A 96 -33.21 -25.78 -35.51
C SER A 96 -34.18 -26.89 -35.03
N PRO A 97 -34.28 -27.22 -33.72
CA PRO A 97 -35.32 -28.11 -33.20
C PRO A 97 -36.76 -27.62 -33.50
N LEU A 98 -37.00 -26.31 -33.42
CA LEU A 98 -38.32 -25.71 -33.72
C LEU A 98 -38.66 -25.79 -35.22
N GLN A 99 -37.67 -25.71 -36.11
CA GLN A 99 -37.85 -25.99 -37.54
C GLN A 99 -38.13 -27.49 -37.82
N GLY A 100 -37.56 -28.40 -37.02
CA GLY A 100 -37.92 -29.82 -37.03
C GLY A 100 -39.38 -30.05 -36.65
N VAL A 101 -39.79 -29.55 -35.48
CA VAL A 101 -41.17 -29.70 -34.96
C VAL A 101 -42.21 -29.08 -35.89
N THR A 102 -41.90 -27.95 -36.55
CA THR A 102 -42.81 -27.36 -37.54
C THR A 102 -42.91 -28.18 -38.83
N GLN A 103 -41.83 -28.86 -39.28
CA GLN A 103 -41.94 -29.81 -40.40
C GLN A 103 -42.65 -31.12 -40.01
N GLU A 104 -42.48 -31.64 -38.79
CA GLU A 104 -43.27 -32.78 -38.32
C GLU A 104 -44.75 -32.44 -38.22
N ALA A 105 -45.12 -31.28 -37.66
CA ALA A 105 -46.50 -30.81 -37.60
C ALA A 105 -47.12 -30.58 -38.99
N LEU A 106 -46.34 -30.12 -39.97
CA LEU A 106 -46.77 -30.01 -41.38
C LEU A 106 -46.88 -31.38 -42.07
N SER A 107 -46.16 -32.40 -41.61
CA SER A 107 -46.17 -33.76 -42.18
C SER A 107 -47.28 -34.64 -41.62
N ASP A 108 -47.55 -34.56 -40.31
CA ASP A 108 -48.59 -35.33 -39.60
C ASP A 108 -50.02 -34.96 -40.03
N THR A 109 -50.17 -33.86 -40.78
CA THR A 109 -51.44 -33.50 -41.45
C THR A 109 -51.74 -34.39 -42.68
N THR A 110 -50.88 -35.35 -43.06
CA THR A 110 -51.07 -36.23 -44.23
C THR A 110 -50.91 -37.74 -43.98
N THR A 111 -52.00 -38.40 -43.58
CA THR A 111 -52.17 -39.86 -43.71
C THR A 111 -53.17 -40.19 -44.86
N PRO A 112 -53.26 -41.43 -45.38
CA PRO A 112 -52.34 -41.84 -46.45
C PRO A 112 -53.01 -42.52 -47.67
N THR A 113 -52.38 -42.44 -48.85
CA THR A 113 -52.75 -43.28 -50.01
C THR A 113 -51.56 -43.63 -50.92
N GLY A 114 -51.35 -44.94 -51.17
CA GLY A 114 -50.63 -45.44 -52.37
C GLY A 114 -49.12 -45.66 -52.24
N GLY A 115 -48.68 -46.57 -51.37
CA GLY A 115 -47.27 -46.84 -51.07
C GLY A 115 -46.37 -47.44 -52.17
N GLY A 116 -45.10 -47.70 -51.83
CA GLY A 116 -44.14 -48.38 -52.70
C GLY A 116 -42.66 -48.30 -52.29
N SER A 117 -42.17 -49.29 -51.53
CA SER A 117 -40.83 -49.94 -51.60
C SER A 117 -39.50 -49.15 -51.67
N SER A 118 -38.48 -49.73 -51.00
CA SER A 118 -37.02 -49.44 -51.10
C SER A 118 -36.56 -48.12 -50.43
N ALA A 119 -35.65 -48.04 -49.44
CA ALA A 119 -34.49 -48.82 -48.95
C ALA A 119 -33.11 -48.34 -49.47
N ALA A 120 -32.27 -47.88 -48.51
CA ALA A 120 -30.82 -47.56 -48.60
C ALA A 120 -30.43 -46.39 -49.56
N THR A 121 -29.23 -45.77 -49.57
CA THR A 121 -27.91 -45.99 -48.90
C THR A 121 -27.17 -44.67 -48.57
N SER A 122 -26.29 -44.72 -47.56
CA SER A 122 -24.93 -44.11 -47.40
C SER A 122 -24.34 -43.12 -48.45
N GLY A 123 -23.60 -42.10 -47.96
CA GLY A 123 -22.67 -41.17 -48.66
C GLY A 123 -22.62 -39.81 -47.94
N VAL A 124 -21.52 -39.19 -47.47
CA VAL A 124 -20.19 -38.84 -48.07
C VAL A 124 -20.34 -37.86 -49.25
N GLY A 125 -19.76 -36.64 -49.26
CA GLY A 125 -18.90 -35.92 -48.29
C GLY A 125 -18.41 -34.55 -48.82
N THR A 126 -17.21 -34.11 -48.40
CA THR A 126 -16.32 -33.06 -48.99
C THR A 126 -16.70 -31.55 -48.98
N THR A 127 -16.12 -30.82 -48.02
CA THR A 127 -15.24 -29.62 -48.15
C THR A 127 -15.50 -28.47 -49.16
N GLY A 128 -15.60 -27.23 -48.62
CA GLY A 128 -15.05 -25.98 -49.19
C GLY A 128 -15.93 -25.21 -50.22
N GLY A 129 -15.86 -23.87 -50.33
CA GLY A 129 -15.14 -22.88 -49.49
C GLY A 129 -15.14 -21.46 -50.07
N SER A 130 -14.99 -20.45 -49.18
CA SER A 130 -14.62 -19.03 -49.43
C SER A 130 -15.54 -18.05 -50.19
N SER A 131 -15.60 -16.84 -49.59
CA SER A 131 -15.74 -15.50 -50.20
C SER A 131 -17.09 -15.00 -50.75
N GLY A 132 -17.44 -13.73 -50.44
CA GLY A 132 -17.90 -12.86 -51.53
C GLY A 132 -18.93 -11.73 -51.34
N GLY A 133 -19.09 -11.09 -50.17
CA GLY A 133 -19.43 -9.65 -50.07
C GLY A 133 -20.85 -9.11 -50.44
N GLY A 134 -21.26 -8.08 -49.70
CA GLY A 134 -21.85 -6.88 -50.33
C GLY A 134 -23.36 -6.61 -50.18
N VAL A 135 -23.76 -6.07 -49.02
CA VAL A 135 -24.69 -4.93 -48.83
C VAL A 135 -25.83 -4.71 -49.85
N THR A 136 -27.10 -4.75 -49.41
CA THR A 136 -28.07 -3.63 -49.64
C THR A 136 -29.43 -3.76 -48.91
N THR A 137 -29.97 -2.60 -48.48
CA THR A 137 -31.40 -2.20 -48.40
C THR A 137 -32.45 -3.03 -47.63
N SER A 138 -32.71 -2.60 -46.39
CA SER A 138 -33.96 -1.94 -45.95
C SER A 138 -35.36 -2.63 -45.96
N ALA A 139 -36.18 -2.11 -45.02
CA ALA A 139 -37.64 -1.93 -45.07
C ALA A 139 -38.54 -3.05 -44.49
N ALA A 140 -39.14 -2.69 -43.35
CA ALA A 140 -40.22 -3.38 -42.65
C ALA A 140 -41.51 -3.57 -43.47
N ALA A 141 -42.33 -4.55 -43.06
CA ALA A 141 -43.77 -4.55 -43.32
C ALA A 141 -44.56 -5.21 -42.18
N SER A 142 -45.63 -4.56 -41.74
CA SER A 142 -46.54 -5.00 -40.68
C SER A 142 -47.49 -6.14 -41.13
N GLY A 143 -48.01 -6.92 -40.19
CA GLY A 143 -49.11 -7.88 -40.40
C GLY A 143 -50.09 -7.88 -39.21
N THR A 144 -51.39 -8.08 -39.46
CA THR A 144 -52.46 -7.63 -38.52
C THR A 144 -53.58 -8.65 -38.31
N ALA A 145 -54.06 -8.78 -37.06
CA ALA A 145 -55.34 -9.40 -36.64
C ALA A 145 -55.46 -10.95 -36.83
N THR A 146 -56.48 -11.68 -36.33
CA THR A 146 -57.84 -11.29 -35.90
C THR A 146 -58.48 -12.27 -34.87
N THR A 147 -59.09 -11.71 -33.80
CA THR A 147 -60.23 -12.15 -32.94
C THR A 147 -60.78 -13.60 -32.81
N SER A 148 -61.34 -13.87 -31.61
CA SER A 148 -62.51 -14.72 -31.22
C SER A 148 -62.25 -16.14 -30.65
N GLY A 149 -63.02 -16.65 -29.67
CA GLY A 149 -64.00 -15.97 -28.79
C GLY A 149 -65.00 -16.87 -28.00
N GLY A 150 -65.08 -16.69 -26.67
CA GLY A 150 -66.18 -17.14 -25.77
C GLY A 150 -66.18 -18.62 -25.29
N THR A 151 -67.00 -19.05 -24.31
CA THR A 151 -67.82 -18.33 -23.29
C THR A 151 -68.45 -19.29 -22.25
N THR A 152 -68.35 -19.02 -20.94
CA THR A 152 -69.33 -19.32 -19.83
C THR A 152 -68.62 -19.15 -18.46
N GLY A 153 -69.21 -18.66 -17.36
CA GLY A 153 -70.48 -17.95 -17.13
C GLY A 153 -71.02 -18.12 -15.68
N GLY A 154 -71.26 -17.05 -14.91
CA GLY A 154 -71.92 -17.15 -13.58
C GLY A 154 -71.89 -15.89 -12.68
N SER A 155 -72.95 -15.65 -11.90
CA SER A 155 -73.13 -14.56 -10.90
C SER A 155 -74.41 -14.84 -10.04
N THR A 156 -75.01 -14.03 -9.15
CA THR A 156 -74.99 -12.61 -8.71
C THR A 156 -75.68 -12.57 -7.29
N VAL A 157 -75.60 -11.59 -6.37
CA VAL A 157 -74.69 -10.44 -6.06
C VAL A 157 -75.05 -9.84 -4.67
N THR A 158 -74.11 -9.14 -3.99
CA THR A 158 -74.27 -8.24 -2.79
C THR A 158 -74.95 -8.71 -1.50
N THR A 159 -74.38 -8.40 -0.32
CA THR A 159 -74.85 -7.29 0.58
C THR A 159 -73.96 -7.07 1.83
N SER A 160 -74.20 -5.96 2.53
CA SER A 160 -73.36 -5.27 3.53
C SER A 160 -72.99 -5.99 4.84
N ALA A 161 -71.95 -5.47 5.51
CA ALA A 161 -71.51 -5.83 6.87
C ALA A 161 -72.12 -4.97 7.99
N VAL A 162 -72.08 -5.46 9.24
CA VAL A 162 -72.07 -4.66 10.49
C VAL A 162 -71.11 -5.32 11.52
N ALA A 163 -70.47 -4.48 12.33
CA ALA A 163 -69.37 -4.75 13.26
C ALA A 163 -69.62 -5.74 14.42
N GLY A 164 -68.49 -6.18 15.03
CA GLY A 164 -68.39 -6.31 16.50
C GLY A 164 -67.70 -7.58 17.02
N GLY A 165 -66.45 -7.45 17.53
CA GLY A 165 -65.77 -8.56 18.22
C GLY A 165 -64.25 -8.41 18.33
N ALA A 166 -63.76 -7.50 19.18
CA ALA A 166 -62.33 -7.40 19.47
C ALA A 166 -61.93 -8.32 20.64
N THR A 167 -60.85 -9.06 20.48
CA THR A 167 -60.14 -9.81 21.54
C THR A 167 -58.65 -9.50 21.45
N THR A 168 -58.00 -9.23 22.59
CA THR A 168 -56.70 -8.56 22.67
C THR A 168 -55.49 -9.49 22.80
N GLY A 169 -54.40 -9.17 22.12
CA GLY A 169 -53.05 -9.72 22.27
C GLY A 169 -52.39 -9.96 20.90
N GLY A 170 -51.12 -9.63 20.65
CA GLY A 170 -50.14 -8.86 21.45
C GLY A 170 -49.85 -7.46 20.86
N ALA A 171 -48.74 -6.84 21.27
CA ALA A 171 -48.36 -5.50 20.79
C ALA A 171 -47.08 -5.53 19.97
N THR A 172 -47.20 -5.35 18.65
CA THR A 172 -46.13 -4.80 17.80
C THR A 172 -46.61 -3.46 17.27
N GLY A 173 -45.83 -2.41 17.48
CA GLY A 173 -46.13 -1.06 17.00
C GLY A 173 -45.79 -0.89 15.53
N ILE A 174 -46.10 -1.85 14.65
CA ILE A 174 -45.62 -1.87 13.27
C ILE A 174 -46.80 -1.74 12.32
N GLY A 175 -46.75 -0.74 11.43
CA GLY A 175 -47.75 -0.55 10.37
C GLY A 175 -47.10 -0.61 9.00
N VAL A 176 -47.71 -1.34 8.05
CA VAL A 176 -47.22 -1.44 6.68
C VAL A 176 -48.28 -0.94 5.70
N THR A 177 -47.90 0.05 4.88
CA THR A 177 -48.72 0.56 3.76
C THR A 177 -48.16 0.02 2.46
N TYR A 178 -49.02 -0.41 1.54
CA TYR A 178 -48.64 -0.87 0.21
C TYR A 178 -49.26 0.03 -0.87
N ALA A 179 -48.46 0.48 -1.84
CA ALA A 179 -48.89 1.38 -2.90
C ALA A 179 -48.33 0.97 -4.26
N VAL A 180 -49.17 0.94 -5.29
CA VAL A 180 -48.74 0.82 -6.69
C VAL A 180 -48.57 2.23 -7.25
N GLY A 181 -47.35 2.59 -7.65
CA GLY A 181 -47.02 3.90 -8.21
C GLY A 181 -47.28 4.01 -9.71
N SER A 182 -47.12 2.92 -10.45
CA SER A 182 -47.38 2.84 -11.90
C SER A 182 -47.70 1.40 -12.32
N GLN A 183 -48.48 1.22 -13.38
CA GLN A 183 -48.80 -0.10 -13.96
C GLN A 183 -48.95 0.01 -15.47
N TRP A 184 -48.44 -0.99 -16.20
CA TRP A 184 -48.60 -1.16 -17.64
C TRP A 184 -48.91 -2.63 -17.99
N ASN A 185 -49.01 -2.94 -19.29
CA ASN A 185 -49.53 -4.23 -19.77
C ASN A 185 -48.70 -5.47 -19.38
N SER A 186 -47.46 -5.30 -18.93
CA SER A 186 -46.51 -6.39 -18.63
C SER A 186 -45.70 -6.19 -17.35
N GLY A 187 -45.97 -5.13 -16.59
CA GLY A 187 -45.26 -4.81 -15.36
C GLY A 187 -45.92 -3.70 -14.54
N PHE A 188 -45.40 -3.49 -13.34
CA PHE A 188 -45.81 -2.45 -12.40
C PHE A 188 -44.64 -2.01 -11.51
N VAL A 189 -44.75 -0.80 -10.97
CA VAL A 189 -43.90 -0.30 -9.88
C VAL A 189 -44.77 -0.18 -8.64
N ALA A 190 -44.32 -0.76 -7.53
CA ALA A 190 -44.98 -0.67 -6.23
C ALA A 190 -43.97 -0.43 -5.10
N SER A 191 -44.49 -0.14 -3.91
CA SER A 191 -43.70 0.11 -2.72
C SER A 191 -44.40 -0.32 -1.44
N TYR A 192 -43.60 -0.66 -0.44
CA TYR A 192 -44.01 -0.91 0.93
C TYR A 192 -43.38 0.13 1.86
N THR A 193 -44.21 0.91 2.54
CA THR A 193 -43.77 1.79 3.63
C THR A 193 -43.97 1.07 4.97
N ILE A 194 -42.87 0.67 5.61
CA ILE A 194 -42.87 0.08 6.96
C ILE A 194 -42.69 1.22 7.95
N LYS A 195 -43.65 1.40 8.87
CA LYS A 195 -43.64 2.43 9.89
C LYS A 195 -43.55 1.84 11.29
N ASN A 196 -42.52 2.23 12.03
CA ASN A 196 -42.46 2.02 13.46
C ASN A 196 -43.32 3.08 14.17
N SER A 197 -44.41 2.65 14.77
CA SER A 197 -45.31 3.39 15.65
C SER A 197 -45.21 2.93 17.12
N GLY A 198 -44.23 2.09 17.45
CA GLY A 198 -43.86 1.71 18.81
C GLY A 198 -42.96 2.74 19.50
N THR A 199 -42.52 2.42 20.71
CA THR A 199 -41.66 3.27 21.56
C THR A 199 -40.19 2.84 21.60
N THR A 200 -39.85 1.71 20.97
CA THR A 200 -38.48 1.19 20.82
C THR A 200 -38.10 1.19 19.33
N PRO A 201 -36.82 1.37 18.96
CA PRO A 201 -36.39 1.18 17.57
C PRO A 201 -36.75 -0.21 17.04
N LEU A 202 -37.00 -0.31 15.74
CA LEU A 202 -37.16 -1.57 15.01
C LEU A 202 -35.90 -1.81 14.19
N THR A 203 -34.98 -2.60 14.74
CA THR A 203 -33.73 -3.02 14.11
C THR A 203 -33.93 -4.31 13.31
N ASN A 204 -33.12 -4.52 12.28
CA ASN A 204 -33.07 -5.76 11.49
C ASN A 204 -34.45 -6.27 11.07
N TRP A 205 -35.26 -5.38 10.48
CA TRP A 205 -36.61 -5.75 10.05
C TRP A 205 -36.57 -6.72 8.86
N GLN A 206 -37.60 -7.54 8.74
CA GLN A 206 -37.74 -8.52 7.67
C GLN A 206 -39.17 -8.46 7.17
N LEU A 207 -39.36 -7.98 5.94
CA LEU A 207 -40.66 -7.83 5.29
C LEU A 207 -40.87 -9.02 4.35
N GLU A 208 -41.86 -9.86 4.60
CA GLU A 208 -42.10 -11.06 3.78
C GLU A 208 -43.50 -10.99 3.15
N PHE A 209 -43.62 -11.43 1.89
CA PHE A 209 -44.89 -11.48 1.14
C PHE A 209 -44.82 -12.46 -0.04
N ASP A 210 -45.99 -12.91 -0.50
CA ASP A 210 -46.13 -13.76 -1.68
C ASP A 210 -46.68 -12.96 -2.87
N LEU A 211 -46.04 -13.09 -4.05
CA LEU A 211 -46.64 -12.67 -5.33
C LEU A 211 -47.36 -13.85 -6.01
N PRO A 212 -48.37 -13.58 -6.87
CA PRO A 212 -48.96 -14.60 -7.74
C PRO A 212 -47.90 -15.25 -8.64
N ALA A 213 -48.06 -16.53 -8.99
CA ALA A 213 -47.12 -17.26 -9.85
C ALA A 213 -47.03 -16.74 -11.32
N ASN A 214 -47.85 -15.77 -11.69
CA ASN A 214 -47.79 -15.04 -12.96
C ASN A 214 -47.11 -13.66 -12.83
N GLU A 215 -46.49 -13.36 -11.69
CA GLU A 215 -45.80 -12.10 -11.37
C GLU A 215 -44.41 -12.38 -10.80
N SER A 216 -43.45 -11.51 -11.09
CA SER A 216 -42.09 -11.62 -10.54
C SER A 216 -41.41 -10.27 -10.43
N ILE A 217 -40.77 -10.01 -9.29
CA ILE A 217 -39.92 -8.83 -9.11
C ILE A 217 -38.77 -8.89 -10.14
N THR A 218 -38.50 -7.75 -10.77
CA THR A 218 -37.43 -7.55 -11.75
C THR A 218 -36.34 -6.60 -11.24
N SER A 219 -36.67 -5.72 -10.30
CA SER A 219 -35.73 -4.83 -9.59
C SER A 219 -36.32 -4.41 -8.25
N LEU A 220 -35.49 -4.20 -7.22
CA LEU A 220 -35.89 -3.68 -5.90
C LEU A 220 -34.85 -2.64 -5.43
N TRP A 221 -35.29 -1.66 -4.65
CA TRP A 221 -34.44 -0.63 -4.06
C TRP A 221 -34.82 -0.31 -2.60
N SER A 222 -33.84 0.21 -1.86
CA SER A 222 -33.89 0.52 -0.42
C SER A 222 -34.07 -0.72 0.50
N GLY A 223 -33.84 -1.91 -0.04
CA GLY A 223 -33.78 -3.19 0.67
C GLY A 223 -33.05 -4.26 -0.16
N GLN A 224 -32.63 -5.34 0.49
CA GLN A 224 -32.06 -6.54 -0.12
C GLN A 224 -33.14 -7.63 -0.24
N ILE A 225 -33.08 -8.49 -1.26
CA ILE A 225 -34.17 -9.44 -1.57
C ILE A 225 -33.70 -10.89 -1.73
N ALA A 226 -34.40 -11.80 -1.07
CA ALA A 226 -34.32 -13.24 -1.27
C ALA A 226 -35.68 -13.79 -1.73
N GLN A 227 -35.68 -14.85 -2.55
CA GLN A 227 -36.90 -15.42 -3.14
C GLN A 227 -36.90 -16.96 -3.05
N SER A 228 -38.07 -17.53 -2.71
CA SER A 228 -38.33 -18.97 -2.76
C SER A 228 -39.67 -19.23 -3.45
N GLY A 229 -39.64 -19.52 -4.76
CA GLY A 229 -40.85 -19.68 -5.56
C GLY A 229 -41.65 -18.37 -5.67
N THR A 230 -42.88 -18.37 -5.15
CA THR A 230 -43.74 -17.17 -5.06
C THR A 230 -43.43 -16.27 -3.87
N HIS A 231 -42.67 -16.76 -2.89
CA HIS A 231 -42.41 -16.08 -1.63
C HIS A 231 -41.17 -15.20 -1.72
N TYR A 232 -41.27 -13.98 -1.21
CA TYR A 232 -40.20 -12.98 -1.17
C TYR A 232 -39.95 -12.53 0.27
N VAL A 233 -38.67 -12.42 0.61
CA VAL A 233 -38.15 -11.92 1.88
C VAL A 233 -37.30 -10.70 1.56
N VAL A 234 -37.68 -9.54 2.09
CA VAL A 234 -36.96 -8.27 1.93
C VAL A 234 -36.38 -7.83 3.27
N THR A 235 -35.06 -7.68 3.32
CA THR A 235 -34.30 -7.18 4.48
C THR A 235 -33.80 -5.75 4.22
N PRO A 236 -33.40 -4.99 5.24
CA PRO A 236 -32.84 -3.65 5.08
C PRO A 236 -31.55 -3.61 4.23
N GLU A 237 -31.28 -2.42 3.71
CA GLU A 237 -29.92 -1.95 3.42
C GLU A 237 -29.30 -1.45 4.73
N SER A 238 -27.98 -1.30 4.84
CA SER A 238 -27.34 -0.74 6.05
C SER A 238 -27.96 0.59 6.50
N TRP A 239 -28.12 1.55 5.58
CA TRP A 239 -28.76 2.85 5.82
C TRP A 239 -30.28 2.80 6.14
N THR A 240 -30.91 1.62 6.08
CA THR A 240 -32.32 1.41 6.49
C THR A 240 -32.48 0.37 7.60
N ARG A 241 -31.38 -0.14 8.19
CA ARG A 241 -31.33 -1.22 9.19
C ARG A 241 -32.15 -0.96 10.45
N THR A 242 -32.27 0.31 10.84
CA THR A 242 -32.95 0.76 12.08
C THR A 242 -34.05 1.77 11.80
N ILE A 243 -35.31 1.44 12.12
CA ILE A 243 -36.44 2.36 12.06
C ILE A 243 -36.73 2.89 13.47
N ALA A 244 -36.34 4.14 13.74
CA ALA A 244 -36.58 4.80 15.03
C ALA A 244 -38.08 4.95 15.39
N PRO A 245 -38.45 5.09 16.67
CA PRO A 245 -39.82 5.34 17.11
C PRO A 245 -40.52 6.49 16.36
N GLY A 246 -41.66 6.21 15.73
CA GLY A 246 -42.42 7.16 14.90
C GLY A 246 -41.98 7.23 13.43
N GLY A 247 -40.78 6.75 13.10
CA GLY A 247 -40.16 6.78 11.78
C GLY A 247 -40.65 5.68 10.82
N SER A 248 -40.22 5.76 9.56
CA SER A 248 -40.60 4.80 8.51
C SER A 248 -39.59 4.71 7.37
N VAL A 249 -39.30 3.48 6.92
CA VAL A 249 -38.63 3.22 5.63
C VAL A 249 -39.67 3.01 4.54
N THR A 250 -39.31 3.27 3.28
CA THR A 250 -40.07 2.78 2.12
C THR A 250 -39.14 2.00 1.20
N VAL A 251 -39.41 0.70 1.03
CA VAL A 251 -38.82 -0.12 -0.03
C VAL A 251 -39.69 -0.03 -1.28
N GLY A 252 -39.08 -0.04 -2.46
CA GLY A 252 -39.81 -0.01 -3.73
C GLY A 252 -39.28 -1.06 -4.70
N PHE A 253 -40.15 -1.55 -5.57
CA PHE A 253 -39.79 -2.58 -6.55
C PHE A 253 -40.51 -2.39 -7.87
N GLU A 254 -39.85 -2.80 -8.94
CA GLU A 254 -40.46 -3.08 -10.23
C GLU A 254 -40.73 -4.59 -10.33
N ALA A 255 -41.89 -4.96 -10.84
CA ALA A 255 -42.27 -6.35 -11.07
C ALA A 255 -42.91 -6.51 -12.45
N SER A 256 -42.58 -7.61 -13.10
CA SER A 256 -43.25 -8.09 -14.31
C SER A 256 -44.54 -8.83 -13.97
N HIS A 257 -45.54 -8.79 -14.85
CA HIS A 257 -46.73 -9.64 -14.75
C HIS A 257 -47.18 -10.16 -16.12
N THR A 258 -47.78 -11.35 -16.12
CA THR A 258 -48.29 -12.04 -17.32
C THR A 258 -49.80 -12.28 -17.22
N GLY A 259 -50.57 -11.20 -17.07
CA GLY A 259 -52.04 -11.31 -17.06
C GLY A 259 -52.72 -10.03 -16.58
N ALA A 260 -53.57 -10.18 -15.56
CA ALA A 260 -54.08 -9.08 -14.77
C ALA A 260 -53.35 -9.07 -13.43
N TYR A 261 -52.75 -7.92 -13.10
CA TYR A 261 -52.11 -7.68 -11.81
C TYR A 261 -53.03 -8.04 -10.64
N SER A 262 -52.50 -8.74 -9.65
CA SER A 262 -53.16 -9.06 -8.39
C SER A 262 -52.23 -8.71 -7.21
N PRO A 263 -52.73 -8.02 -6.17
CA PRO A 263 -51.86 -7.52 -5.10
C PRO A 263 -51.21 -8.66 -4.29
N PRO A 264 -50.04 -8.41 -3.67
CA PRO A 264 -49.34 -9.40 -2.88
C PRO A 264 -50.16 -9.90 -1.69
N THR A 265 -49.83 -11.11 -1.23
CA THR A 265 -50.51 -11.79 -0.11
C THR A 265 -49.52 -12.19 0.99
N ASN A 266 -50.01 -12.75 2.10
CA ASN A 266 -49.21 -13.28 3.21
C ASN A 266 -48.18 -12.29 3.79
N LEU A 267 -48.56 -11.02 3.90
CA LEU A 267 -47.72 -9.93 4.38
C LEU A 267 -47.42 -10.04 5.89
N VAL A 268 -46.14 -10.22 6.23
CA VAL A 268 -45.63 -10.24 7.61
C VAL A 268 -44.45 -9.27 7.77
N VAL A 269 -44.17 -8.84 9.00
CA VAL A 269 -42.90 -8.20 9.38
C VAL A 269 -42.32 -8.91 10.60
N ASN A 270 -41.08 -9.39 10.49
CA ASN A 270 -40.39 -10.20 11.50
C ASN A 270 -41.24 -11.42 11.95
N GLY A 271 -41.87 -12.11 11.00
CA GLY A 271 -42.80 -13.22 11.25
C GLY A 271 -44.19 -12.85 11.79
N GLU A 272 -44.46 -11.59 12.16
CA GLU A 272 -45.77 -11.15 12.66
C GLU A 272 -46.68 -10.62 11.54
N PRO A 273 -47.93 -11.09 11.41
CA PRO A 273 -48.82 -10.70 10.31
C PRO A 273 -49.37 -9.27 10.46
N VAL A 274 -49.15 -8.45 9.43
CA VAL A 274 -49.54 -7.03 9.42
C VAL A 274 -50.67 -6.76 8.43
N SER A 275 -51.66 -5.96 8.84
CA SER A 275 -52.83 -5.67 8.01
C SER A 275 -52.51 -4.66 6.90
N GLY A 276 -52.16 -5.15 5.71
CA GLY A 276 -51.87 -4.33 4.53
C GLY A 276 -53.05 -3.44 4.12
N GLY A 277 -52.98 -2.15 4.46
CA GLY A 277 -54.02 -1.17 4.15
C GLY A 277 -53.86 -0.58 2.75
N GLY A 278 -54.58 -1.14 1.76
CA GLY A 278 -54.55 -0.66 0.38
C GLY A 278 -55.84 0.03 -0.07
N THR A 279 -55.76 1.26 -0.58
CA THR A 279 -56.80 1.82 -1.48
C THR A 279 -56.23 2.89 -2.42
N SER A 280 -56.72 2.90 -3.66
CA SER A 280 -56.39 3.85 -4.75
C SER A 280 -56.43 5.33 -4.32
N GLY A 281 -55.48 6.11 -4.83
CA GLY A 281 -55.49 7.58 -4.74
C GLY A 281 -56.41 8.27 -5.75
N GLY A 282 -56.54 9.60 -5.59
CA GLY A 282 -57.30 10.50 -6.46
C GLY A 282 -57.65 11.80 -5.72
N GLY A 283 -56.89 12.88 -5.94
CA GLY A 283 -57.00 14.12 -5.14
C GLY A 283 -57.49 15.34 -5.91
N THR A 284 -57.75 16.45 -5.19
CA THR A 284 -57.59 17.84 -5.69
C THR A 284 -57.72 18.89 -4.59
N THR A 285 -56.93 19.96 -4.73
CA THR A 285 -57.05 21.34 -4.17
C THR A 285 -58.18 21.69 -3.19
N GLY A 286 -57.82 22.31 -2.04
CA GLY A 286 -58.72 23.15 -1.24
C GLY A 286 -58.06 23.69 0.03
N GLY A 287 -57.91 25.02 0.15
CA GLY A 287 -57.35 25.66 1.36
C GLY A 287 -58.43 26.20 2.31
N GLY A 288 -58.11 26.29 3.61
CA GLY A 288 -58.99 26.87 4.63
C GLY A 288 -58.22 27.19 5.92
N THR A 289 -58.52 28.34 6.53
CA THR A 289 -57.85 28.87 7.73
C THR A 289 -58.75 28.80 8.98
N THR A 290 -58.20 29.23 10.12
CA THR A 290 -58.82 29.39 11.46
C THR A 290 -58.95 28.12 12.32
N GLY A 291 -58.82 28.19 13.66
CA GLY A 291 -58.24 29.29 14.46
C GLY A 291 -58.73 29.42 15.91
N GLY A 292 -57.81 29.31 16.88
CA GLY A 292 -57.96 29.80 18.26
C GLY A 292 -58.78 28.94 19.23
N GLY A 293 -58.65 29.21 20.54
CA GLY A 293 -59.49 28.59 21.58
C GLY A 293 -58.79 28.19 22.90
N THR A 294 -58.10 29.11 23.59
CA THR A 294 -57.47 28.86 24.90
C THR A 294 -58.47 28.91 26.06
N THR A 295 -58.28 28.07 27.09
CA THR A 295 -58.40 28.33 28.56
C THR A 295 -58.42 27.00 29.35
N GLY A 296 -57.95 26.91 30.60
CA GLY A 296 -57.16 27.89 31.37
C GLY A 296 -57.23 27.72 32.89
N GLY A 297 -56.12 27.32 33.53
CA GLY A 297 -55.89 27.39 34.99
C GLY A 297 -56.35 26.17 35.82
N GLY A 298 -55.62 25.77 36.88
CA GLY A 298 -54.28 26.19 37.31
C GLY A 298 -53.97 25.89 38.79
N THR A 299 -52.68 25.98 39.17
CA THR A 299 -52.11 26.02 40.57
C THR A 299 -52.33 24.78 41.45
N THR A 300 -51.44 24.32 42.34
CA THR A 300 -50.05 24.67 42.76
C THR A 300 -49.49 23.45 43.54
N GLY A 301 -48.18 23.23 43.74
CA GLY A 301 -46.99 24.00 43.35
C GLY A 301 -45.72 23.47 44.05
N GLY A 302 -44.54 23.94 43.63
CA GLY A 302 -43.22 23.42 44.03
C GLY A 302 -42.76 22.27 43.13
N GLY A 303 -41.61 22.31 42.43
CA GLY A 303 -40.45 23.20 42.51
C GLY A 303 -39.20 22.36 42.82
N THR A 304 -38.07 22.46 42.12
CA THR A 304 -37.54 23.55 41.26
C THR A 304 -36.69 22.85 40.19
N SER A 305 -37.06 22.79 38.91
CA SER A 305 -36.72 23.75 37.82
C SER A 305 -35.28 24.27 37.83
N GLY A 306 -34.53 24.22 36.72
CA GLY A 306 -34.87 23.65 35.40
C GLY A 306 -33.87 24.06 34.31
N GLY A 307 -33.92 23.38 33.16
CA GLY A 307 -33.12 23.71 31.99
C GLY A 307 -33.75 24.76 31.07
N GLY A 308 -32.96 25.26 30.12
CA GLY A 308 -33.31 26.26 29.11
C GLY A 308 -32.08 27.13 28.82
N THR A 309 -31.72 27.45 27.57
CA THR A 309 -32.46 27.30 26.30
C THR A 309 -31.46 27.05 25.16
N SER A 310 -31.89 26.39 24.09
CA SER A 310 -31.12 26.28 22.85
C SER A 310 -30.82 27.67 22.25
N GLY A 311 -29.53 28.04 22.20
CA GLY A 311 -29.02 29.10 21.35
C GLY A 311 -28.14 28.48 20.27
N GLY A 312 -28.35 28.84 19.00
CA GLY A 312 -27.42 28.47 17.93
C GLY A 312 -26.14 29.29 18.09
N GLY A 313 -25.02 28.62 18.33
CA GLY A 313 -23.68 29.18 18.45
C GLY A 313 -22.66 28.19 17.91
N THR A 314 -21.51 28.68 17.50
CA THR A 314 -20.37 27.90 16.97
C THR A 314 -19.96 26.77 17.91
N ALA A 315 -19.39 25.71 17.34
CA ALA A 315 -18.74 24.65 18.10
C ALA A 315 -17.76 25.25 19.13
N GLY A 316 -17.76 24.70 20.35
CA GLY A 316 -16.70 24.98 21.30
C GLY A 316 -15.43 24.28 20.83
N VAL A 317 -14.29 24.96 20.93
CA VAL A 317 -12.99 24.30 20.80
C VAL A 317 -12.88 23.31 21.96
N ALA A 318 -12.47 22.08 21.69
CA ALA A 318 -12.01 21.19 22.75
C ALA A 318 -10.70 21.74 23.32
N SER A 319 -10.47 21.56 24.62
CA SER A 319 -9.12 21.68 25.17
C SER A 319 -8.24 20.58 24.59
N GLY A 320 -6.96 20.88 24.36
CA GLY A 320 -5.97 19.87 23.96
C GLY A 320 -5.94 18.68 24.92
N GLU A 321 -5.76 17.48 24.36
CA GLU A 321 -5.79 16.20 25.07
C GLU A 321 -4.42 15.48 24.98
N PHE A 322 -4.04 14.69 26.00
CA PHE A 322 -2.86 13.81 25.91
C PHE A 322 -3.28 12.33 25.98
N SER A 323 -3.20 11.62 24.85
CA SER A 323 -3.57 10.21 24.73
C SER A 323 -2.38 9.36 24.25
N PRO A 324 -1.48 8.92 25.17
CA PRO A 324 -0.35 8.07 24.81
C PRO A 324 -0.79 6.65 24.41
N TYR A 325 -0.04 6.03 23.51
CA TYR A 325 -0.38 4.70 22.98
C TYR A 325 0.02 3.58 23.96
N ILE A 326 -0.82 2.54 24.04
CA ILE A 326 -0.61 1.33 24.85
C ILE A 326 -0.75 0.09 23.96
N ASP A 327 0.34 -0.65 23.72
CA ASP A 327 0.27 -2.00 23.15
C ASP A 327 -0.40 -2.95 24.14
N MET A 328 -1.64 -3.31 23.85
CA MET A 328 -2.48 -4.17 24.68
C MET A 328 -2.05 -5.64 24.66
N THR A 329 -1.15 -6.03 23.76
CA THR A 329 -0.69 -7.41 23.56
C THR A 329 0.64 -7.71 24.26
N LEU A 330 1.35 -6.67 24.71
CA LEU A 330 2.68 -6.74 25.30
C LEU A 330 2.70 -7.53 26.62
N TRP A 331 3.80 -8.23 26.87
CA TRP A 331 4.04 -8.94 28.13
C TRP A 331 5.17 -8.28 28.95
N PRO A 332 4.97 -8.03 30.27
CA PRO A 332 3.77 -8.32 31.06
C PRO A 332 2.63 -7.32 30.80
N PRO A 333 1.36 -7.76 30.85
CA PRO A 333 0.22 -6.87 30.66
C PRO A 333 0.11 -5.81 31.76
N LEU A 334 -0.50 -4.69 31.41
CA LEU A 334 -0.87 -3.63 32.32
C LEU A 334 -1.81 -4.15 33.42
N ASN A 335 -1.77 -3.49 34.58
CA ASN A 335 -2.51 -3.89 35.78
C ASN A 335 -2.78 -2.66 36.65
N ASP A 336 -3.63 -2.80 37.67
CA ASP A 336 -4.06 -1.74 38.60
C ASP A 336 -2.91 -0.83 39.09
N ALA A 337 -1.72 -1.39 39.37
CA ALA A 337 -0.59 -0.61 39.86
C ALA A 337 0.09 0.20 38.76
N ASN A 338 0.18 -0.32 37.54
CA ASN A 338 0.71 0.42 36.39
C ASN A 338 -0.31 1.47 35.88
N ALA A 339 -1.61 1.17 35.89
CA ALA A 339 -2.66 2.15 35.63
C ALA A 339 -2.64 3.30 36.65
N ALA A 340 -2.54 2.98 37.94
CA ALA A 340 -2.40 3.99 38.98
C ALA A 340 -1.11 4.81 38.84
N ASN A 341 0.02 4.22 38.42
CA ASN A 341 1.24 4.98 38.16
C ASN A 341 1.08 5.94 36.97
N LEU A 342 0.40 5.51 35.90
CA LEU A 342 0.11 6.32 34.72
C LEU A 342 -0.78 7.53 35.06
N ALA A 343 -1.85 7.32 35.83
CA ALA A 343 -2.68 8.42 36.36
C ALA A 343 -1.91 9.34 37.32
N ASN A 344 -0.98 8.82 38.14
CA ASN A 344 -0.10 9.64 38.98
C ASN A 344 0.95 10.42 38.17
N ALA A 345 1.21 10.05 36.92
CA ALA A 345 2.07 10.79 35.99
C ALA A 345 1.32 11.94 35.27
N GLY A 346 0.00 12.05 35.46
CA GLY A 346 -0.86 13.10 34.90
C GLY A 346 -1.71 12.67 33.69
N VAL A 347 -1.64 11.40 33.28
CA VAL A 347 -2.35 10.88 32.10
C VAL A 347 -3.81 10.55 32.43
N ASP A 348 -4.75 11.08 31.63
CA ASP A 348 -6.20 10.92 31.81
C ASP A 348 -6.98 10.44 30.56
N ASP A 349 -6.37 10.33 29.37
CA ASP A 349 -6.82 9.45 28.27
C ASP A 349 -5.66 8.49 27.85
N ALA A 350 -5.95 7.44 27.09
CA ALA A 350 -4.94 6.58 26.48
C ALA A 350 -5.46 5.86 25.22
N THR A 351 -4.62 5.77 24.19
CA THR A 351 -4.98 5.09 22.93
C THR A 351 -4.56 3.62 22.98
N LEU A 352 -5.55 2.73 22.91
CA LEU A 352 -5.39 1.30 23.03
C LEU A 352 -5.07 0.69 21.66
N ALA A 353 -3.89 0.08 21.53
CA ALA A 353 -3.30 -0.36 20.28
C ALA A 353 -3.07 -1.90 20.26
N PHE A 354 -3.28 -2.64 19.17
CA PHE A 354 -4.05 -2.33 17.96
C PHE A 354 -5.07 -3.44 17.70
N ILE A 355 -6.25 -3.08 17.17
CA ILE A 355 -7.20 -4.07 16.64
C ILE A 355 -6.94 -4.27 15.14
N VAL A 356 -6.66 -5.52 14.77
CA VAL A 356 -6.45 -5.96 13.39
C VAL A 356 -7.26 -7.24 13.11
N SER A 357 -7.13 -7.81 11.91
CA SER A 357 -7.83 -9.03 11.53
C SER A 357 -7.19 -10.27 12.17
N GLY A 358 -7.99 -11.00 12.96
CA GLY A 358 -7.64 -12.28 13.54
C GLY A 358 -8.35 -13.47 12.88
N ALA A 359 -8.34 -14.62 13.57
CA ALA A 359 -8.90 -15.87 13.06
C ALA A 359 -10.36 -15.73 12.58
N GLY A 360 -10.64 -16.14 11.33
CA GLY A 360 -11.96 -16.00 10.72
C GLY A 360 -12.30 -14.57 10.28
N ASN A 361 -11.29 -13.73 10.03
CA ASN A 361 -11.37 -12.32 9.67
C ASN A 361 -12.07 -11.46 10.74
N GLN A 362 -12.07 -11.91 11.99
CA GLN A 362 -12.74 -11.23 13.12
C GLN A 362 -11.82 -10.19 13.78
N PRO A 363 -12.36 -9.10 14.35
CA PRO A 363 -11.56 -8.11 15.07
C PRO A 363 -10.87 -8.74 16.30
N ALA A 364 -9.55 -8.59 16.38
CA ALA A 364 -8.71 -9.15 17.43
C ALA A 364 -7.50 -8.25 17.73
N TRP A 365 -7.09 -8.18 18.99
CA TRP A 365 -5.92 -7.41 19.44
C TRP A 365 -4.64 -8.10 18.98
N GLY A 366 -3.84 -7.41 18.17
CA GLY A 366 -2.69 -7.97 17.45
C GLY A 366 -3.02 -9.19 16.58
N GLY A 367 -4.29 -9.40 16.21
CA GLY A 367 -4.76 -10.57 15.47
C GLY A 367 -4.86 -11.86 16.31
N VAL A 368 -4.40 -11.83 17.57
CA VAL A 368 -4.25 -13.01 18.45
C VAL A 368 -5.33 -13.09 19.52
N TYR A 369 -5.53 -12.01 20.30
CA TYR A 369 -6.48 -12.03 21.42
C TYR A 369 -7.87 -11.55 20.96
N SER A 370 -8.92 -12.31 21.28
CA SER A 370 -10.29 -11.87 20.97
C SER A 370 -10.66 -10.62 21.79
N LEU A 371 -11.64 -9.85 21.32
CA LEU A 371 -12.10 -8.64 22.02
C LEU A 371 -12.52 -8.89 23.48
N THR A 372 -12.96 -10.10 23.81
CA THR A 372 -13.42 -10.48 25.15
C THR A 372 -12.41 -11.33 25.93
N ASP A 373 -11.13 -11.33 25.52
CA ASP A 373 -10.08 -12.04 26.25
C ASP A 373 -9.91 -11.47 27.68
N PRO A 374 -9.80 -12.33 28.72
CA PRO A 374 -9.61 -11.89 30.10
C PRO A 374 -8.36 -11.02 30.34
N ILE A 375 -7.29 -11.19 29.56
CA ILE A 375 -6.07 -10.38 29.68
C ILE A 375 -6.38 -8.95 29.23
N ILE A 376 -6.88 -8.79 28.00
CA ILE A 376 -7.21 -7.47 27.43
C ILE A 376 -8.28 -6.75 28.27
N THR A 377 -9.38 -7.43 28.57
CA THR A 377 -10.48 -6.82 29.34
C THR A 377 -10.08 -6.44 30.77
N SER A 378 -9.09 -7.11 31.37
CA SER A 378 -8.54 -6.69 32.67
C SER A 378 -7.68 -5.42 32.59
N GLN A 379 -6.94 -5.21 31.49
CA GLN A 379 -6.14 -4.00 31.27
C GLN A 379 -7.04 -2.77 31.11
N ILE A 380 -8.09 -2.86 30.29
CA ILE A 380 -9.07 -1.77 30.09
C ILE A 380 -9.77 -1.44 31.41
N ALA A 381 -10.20 -2.46 32.17
CA ALA A 381 -10.81 -2.26 33.48
C ALA A 381 -9.87 -1.63 34.52
N ALA A 382 -8.55 -1.84 34.41
CA ALA A 382 -7.55 -1.19 35.26
C ALA A 382 -7.36 0.30 34.91
N LEU A 383 -7.35 0.65 33.62
CA LEU A 383 -7.28 2.05 33.15
C LEU A 383 -8.52 2.84 33.58
N HIS A 384 -9.72 2.35 33.25
CA HIS A 384 -10.99 2.96 33.72
C HIS A 384 -11.09 2.98 35.25
N GLY A 385 -10.50 1.99 35.92
CA GLY A 385 -10.42 1.92 37.39
C GLY A 385 -9.46 2.93 38.03
N ALA A 386 -8.45 3.40 37.29
CA ALA A 386 -7.57 4.51 37.67
C ALA A 386 -8.17 5.88 37.33
N GLY A 387 -9.21 5.93 36.49
CA GLY A 387 -9.86 7.16 36.03
C GLY A 387 -9.30 7.70 34.71
N ILE A 388 -8.64 6.84 33.92
CA ILE A 388 -8.12 7.16 32.59
C ILE A 388 -9.19 6.75 31.56
N ASP A 389 -9.68 7.70 30.77
CA ASP A 389 -10.53 7.46 29.59
C ASP A 389 -9.70 6.83 28.45
N THR A 390 -10.35 6.40 27.37
CA THR A 390 -9.67 5.53 26.38
C THR A 390 -10.18 5.70 24.96
N THR A 391 -9.25 5.70 24.01
CA THR A 391 -9.45 5.61 22.56
C THR A 391 -9.08 4.20 22.06
N ILE A 392 -9.71 3.68 21.00
CA ILE A 392 -9.30 2.40 20.36
C ILE A 392 -8.69 2.67 18.99
N SER A 393 -7.46 2.20 18.76
CA SER A 393 -6.80 2.26 17.45
C SER A 393 -6.93 0.95 16.65
N PHE A 394 -7.20 1.10 15.36
CA PHE A 394 -7.21 0.04 14.35
C PHE A 394 -6.03 0.19 13.39
N GLY A 395 -5.42 -0.92 12.98
CA GLY A 395 -4.31 -0.91 12.02
C GLY A 395 -2.95 -0.95 12.70
N GLY A 396 -2.09 0.04 12.41
CA GLY A 396 -0.69 0.09 12.82
C GLY A 396 0.23 -0.82 12.00
N ALA A 397 1.54 -0.69 12.20
CA ALA A 397 2.59 -1.27 11.36
C ALA A 397 2.59 -2.80 11.26
N ASN A 398 1.95 -3.50 12.20
CA ASN A 398 2.01 -4.96 12.33
C ASN A 398 0.62 -5.61 12.31
N GLY A 399 0.47 -6.62 11.44
CA GLY A 399 -0.76 -7.39 11.28
C GLY A 399 -1.42 -7.16 9.92
N VAL A 400 -2.73 -7.33 9.86
CA VAL A 400 -3.54 -7.12 8.64
C VAL A 400 -4.77 -6.32 9.02
N ASP A 401 -4.87 -5.06 8.59
CA ASP A 401 -6.05 -4.23 8.88
C ASP A 401 -7.35 -4.91 8.44
N LEU A 402 -8.41 -4.68 9.21
CA LEU A 402 -9.72 -5.27 8.97
C LEU A 402 -10.26 -4.95 7.58
N ALA A 403 -9.94 -3.79 7.01
CA ALA A 403 -10.35 -3.41 5.66
C ALA A 403 -9.64 -4.21 4.55
N TYR A 404 -8.52 -4.89 4.77
CA TYR A 404 -8.07 -5.92 3.82
C TYR A 404 -9.00 -7.13 3.86
N SER A 405 -9.24 -7.64 5.07
CA SER A 405 -9.93 -8.93 5.30
C SER A 405 -11.46 -8.91 5.11
N ALA A 406 -12.12 -7.77 5.28
CA ALA A 406 -13.57 -7.67 5.21
C ALA A 406 -14.06 -7.69 3.74
N PRO A 407 -15.09 -8.48 3.39
CA PRO A 407 -15.53 -8.65 2.00
C PRO A 407 -16.19 -7.40 1.40
N ASN A 408 -16.72 -6.50 2.21
CA ASN A 408 -17.35 -5.24 1.81
C ASN A 408 -17.42 -4.26 3.01
N ALA A 409 -17.80 -3.01 2.73
CA ALA A 409 -17.88 -1.96 3.74
C ALA A 409 -18.93 -2.22 4.84
N THR A 410 -20.01 -2.94 4.55
CA THR A 410 -21.05 -3.27 5.54
C THR A 410 -20.51 -4.24 6.60
N VAL A 411 -19.85 -5.32 6.18
CA VAL A 411 -19.23 -6.28 7.13
C VAL A 411 -18.09 -5.63 7.92
N LEU A 412 -17.35 -4.71 7.29
CA LEU A 412 -16.33 -3.92 7.99
C LEU A 412 -16.94 -2.99 9.05
N ALA A 413 -18.06 -2.33 8.73
CA ALA A 413 -18.81 -1.51 9.69
C ALA A 413 -19.33 -2.36 10.85
N GLU A 414 -19.84 -3.57 10.58
CA GLU A 414 -20.27 -4.53 11.62
C GLU A 414 -19.11 -4.98 12.52
N HIS A 415 -17.88 -5.11 11.99
CA HIS A 415 -16.69 -5.37 12.81
C HIS A 415 -16.35 -4.18 13.72
N TYR A 416 -16.31 -2.95 13.20
CA TYR A 416 -16.08 -1.75 14.01
C TYR A 416 -17.20 -1.51 15.03
N GLU A 417 -18.47 -1.75 14.65
CA GLU A 417 -19.62 -1.69 15.56
C GLU A 417 -19.51 -2.72 16.69
N SER A 418 -19.01 -3.93 16.39
CA SER A 418 -18.79 -4.97 17.41
C SER A 418 -17.73 -4.56 18.44
N VAL A 419 -16.72 -3.79 18.05
CA VAL A 419 -15.70 -3.23 18.95
C VAL A 419 -16.31 -2.16 19.85
N VAL A 420 -16.97 -1.14 19.27
CA VAL A 420 -17.69 -0.08 20.01
C VAL A 420 -18.66 -0.70 21.01
N ASN A 421 -19.48 -1.64 20.58
CA ASN A 421 -20.48 -2.32 21.42
C ASN A 421 -19.87 -3.26 22.48
N THR A 422 -18.62 -3.72 22.32
CA THR A 422 -17.95 -4.59 23.32
C THR A 422 -17.37 -3.78 24.48
N PHE A 423 -16.79 -2.61 24.20
CA PHE A 423 -16.08 -1.81 25.21
C PHE A 423 -16.85 -0.56 25.68
N GLY A 424 -17.84 -0.08 24.91
CA GLY A 424 -18.51 1.20 25.17
C GLY A 424 -17.64 2.43 24.88
N ILE A 425 -16.57 2.24 24.08
CA ILE A 425 -15.63 3.29 23.71
C ILE A 425 -16.06 3.89 22.36
N HIS A 426 -16.16 5.21 22.31
CA HIS A 426 -16.65 5.97 21.16
C HIS A 426 -15.61 6.90 20.52
N LYS A 427 -14.40 7.03 21.10
CA LYS A 427 -13.23 7.59 20.41
C LYS A 427 -12.53 6.47 19.64
N LEU A 428 -12.40 6.61 18.33
CA LEU A 428 -11.77 5.62 17.45
C LEU A 428 -10.64 6.26 16.65
N ASP A 429 -9.52 5.55 16.55
CA ASP A 429 -8.37 5.93 15.73
C ASP A 429 -8.14 4.89 14.62
N PHE A 430 -7.73 5.37 13.46
CA PHE A 430 -7.40 4.54 12.30
C PHE A 430 -5.97 4.86 11.89
N ASP A 431 -5.05 3.99 12.31
CA ASP A 431 -3.63 4.11 12.05
C ASP A 431 -3.30 3.42 10.70
N VAL A 432 -3.12 4.25 9.67
CA VAL A 432 -3.11 3.82 8.27
C VAL A 432 -1.69 3.87 7.70
N GLU A 433 -0.98 2.79 7.97
CA GLU A 433 0.46 2.68 7.69
C GLU A 433 0.80 2.04 6.34
N GLY A 434 2.08 2.22 5.96
CA GLY A 434 2.72 1.51 4.85
C GLY A 434 1.91 1.47 3.54
N GLY A 435 1.86 0.30 2.92
CA GLY A 435 1.22 0.08 1.62
C GLY A 435 -0.32 0.26 1.59
N MET A 436 -0.96 0.50 2.74
CA MET A 436 -2.40 0.79 2.77
C MET A 436 -2.72 2.20 2.28
N GLN A 437 -1.82 3.17 2.48
CA GLN A 437 -2.01 4.57 2.04
C GLN A 437 -2.19 4.70 0.52
N ALA A 438 -1.55 3.83 -0.27
CA ALA A 438 -1.72 3.79 -1.73
C ALA A 438 -2.92 2.93 -2.18
N ASN A 439 -3.58 2.18 -1.29
CA ASN A 439 -4.59 1.19 -1.63
C ASN A 439 -6.01 1.80 -1.70
N ILE A 440 -6.25 2.59 -2.74
CA ILE A 440 -7.52 3.30 -2.97
C ILE A 440 -8.78 2.40 -2.77
N PRO A 441 -8.85 1.14 -3.27
CA PRO A 441 -10.00 0.27 -3.02
C PRO A 441 -10.22 -0.10 -1.55
N VAL A 442 -9.14 -0.39 -0.80
CA VAL A 442 -9.21 -0.71 0.63
C VAL A 442 -9.58 0.53 1.44
N LEU A 443 -8.94 1.67 1.19
CA LEU A 443 -9.26 2.95 1.83
C LEU A 443 -10.70 3.40 1.58
N THR A 444 -11.20 3.23 0.35
CA THR A 444 -12.59 3.54 0.00
C THR A 444 -13.57 2.67 0.80
N LYS A 445 -13.26 1.38 0.97
CA LYS A 445 -14.06 0.44 1.76
C LYS A 445 -14.00 0.76 3.26
N GLN A 446 -12.84 1.16 3.78
CA GLN A 446 -12.64 1.61 5.16
C GLN A 446 -13.46 2.88 5.45
N ALA A 447 -13.31 3.91 4.61
CA ALA A 447 -14.04 5.17 4.72
C ALA A 447 -15.57 4.98 4.66
N GLN A 448 -16.06 4.12 3.77
CA GLN A 448 -17.49 3.79 3.69
C GLN A 448 -17.99 3.09 4.97
N ALA A 449 -17.18 2.21 5.56
CA ALA A 449 -17.53 1.53 6.81
C ALA A 449 -17.58 2.52 8.00
N ILE A 450 -16.59 3.41 8.09
CA ILE A 450 -16.52 4.45 9.13
C ILE A 450 -17.70 5.42 9.01
N ALA A 451 -18.05 5.86 7.79
CA ALA A 451 -19.21 6.72 7.56
C ALA A 451 -20.54 6.03 7.92
N MET A 452 -20.69 4.72 7.68
CA MET A 452 -21.84 3.93 8.15
C MET A 452 -21.89 3.87 9.68
N LEU A 453 -20.76 3.58 10.34
CA LEU A 453 -20.66 3.52 11.79
C LEU A 453 -21.01 4.88 12.44
N GLN A 454 -20.45 5.97 11.94
CA GLN A 454 -20.76 7.33 12.42
C GLN A 454 -22.25 7.65 12.28
N ALA A 455 -22.88 7.30 11.16
CA ALA A 455 -24.31 7.51 10.96
C ALA A 455 -25.19 6.68 11.91
N GLU A 456 -24.84 5.41 12.16
CA GLU A 456 -25.59 4.54 13.06
C GLU A 456 -25.42 4.93 14.53
N GLN A 457 -24.19 5.18 14.97
CA GLN A 457 -23.85 5.58 16.33
C GLN A 457 -24.41 6.98 16.69
N ALA A 458 -24.38 7.94 15.75
CA ALA A 458 -25.08 9.21 15.92
C ALA A 458 -26.61 9.06 16.01
N ALA A 459 -27.20 8.09 15.29
CA ALA A 459 -28.64 7.80 15.37
C ALA A 459 -29.05 7.09 16.68
N LEU A 460 -28.11 6.40 17.35
CA LEU A 460 -28.27 5.84 18.70
C LEU A 460 -28.09 6.90 19.81
N GLY A 461 -27.50 8.05 19.49
CA GLY A 461 -27.20 9.13 20.44
C GLY A 461 -25.82 9.01 21.10
N THR A 462 -24.95 8.15 20.56
CA THR A 462 -23.59 7.85 21.03
C THR A 462 -22.59 8.04 19.88
N PRO A 463 -22.52 9.23 19.25
CA PRO A 463 -21.71 9.48 18.06
C PRO A 463 -20.24 9.10 18.29
N VAL A 464 -19.60 8.51 17.28
CA VAL A 464 -18.17 8.16 17.36
C VAL A 464 -17.28 9.23 16.73
N GLU A 465 -16.24 9.57 17.46
CA GLU A 465 -15.16 10.47 17.03
C GLU A 465 -14.10 9.65 16.31
N VAL A 466 -13.44 10.26 15.31
CA VAL A 466 -12.59 9.56 14.34
C VAL A 466 -11.30 10.33 14.13
N SER A 467 -10.22 9.75 14.66
CA SER A 467 -8.85 10.05 14.28
C SER A 467 -8.43 9.25 13.06
N TYR A 468 -7.58 9.85 12.24
CA TYR A 468 -6.64 9.14 11.38
C TYR A 468 -5.22 9.42 11.88
N THR A 469 -4.49 8.36 12.21
CA THR A 469 -3.06 8.39 12.50
C THR A 469 -2.29 8.02 11.24
N LEU A 470 -1.29 8.84 10.89
CA LEU A 470 -0.63 8.79 9.58
C LEU A 470 0.89 9.08 9.67
N PRO A 471 1.74 8.34 8.92
CA PRO A 471 3.14 8.69 8.73
C PRO A 471 3.31 10.07 8.07
N VAL A 472 4.25 10.88 8.57
CA VAL A 472 4.45 12.26 8.14
C VAL A 472 5.94 12.56 7.91
N LEU A 473 6.23 13.49 7.00
CA LEU A 473 7.58 14.06 6.85
C LEU A 473 7.63 15.46 7.49
N PRO A 474 8.82 16.05 7.69
CA PRO A 474 8.94 17.47 8.09
C PRO A 474 8.33 18.43 7.06
N THR A 475 8.12 17.96 5.82
CA THR A 475 7.41 18.64 4.73
C THR A 475 5.89 18.35 4.69
N GLY A 476 5.35 17.67 5.71
CA GLY A 476 3.94 17.29 5.82
C GLY A 476 3.64 15.87 5.36
N LEU A 477 2.36 15.54 5.24
CA LEU A 477 1.90 14.24 4.71
C LEU A 477 2.32 14.07 3.25
N THR A 478 2.58 12.83 2.85
CA THR A 478 2.82 12.46 1.45
C THR A 478 1.54 12.57 0.62
N ASN A 479 1.65 12.45 -0.72
CA ASN A 479 0.46 12.42 -1.58
C ASN A 479 -0.51 11.27 -1.23
N ASP A 480 0.02 10.13 -0.77
CA ASP A 480 -0.78 8.96 -0.41
C ASP A 480 -1.43 9.14 0.98
N GLY A 481 -0.72 9.69 1.96
CA GLY A 481 -1.28 10.07 3.26
C GLY A 481 -2.37 11.15 3.15
N LEU A 482 -2.17 12.16 2.29
CA LEU A 482 -3.24 13.09 1.91
C LEU A 482 -4.38 12.39 1.15
N GLY A 483 -4.07 11.35 0.38
CA GLY A 483 -5.03 10.48 -0.28
C GLY A 483 -5.99 9.81 0.69
N VAL A 484 -5.51 9.30 1.84
CA VAL A 484 -6.33 8.73 2.92
C VAL A 484 -7.40 9.73 3.36
N LEU A 485 -6.99 10.94 3.76
CA LEU A 485 -7.89 11.99 4.25
C LEU A 485 -8.89 12.45 3.17
N GLN A 486 -8.45 12.56 1.92
CA GLN A 486 -9.30 12.91 0.79
C GLN A 486 -10.35 11.82 0.50
N ILE A 487 -9.97 10.55 0.54
CA ILE A 487 -10.89 9.40 0.34
C ILE A 487 -11.88 9.30 1.50
N ALA A 488 -11.43 9.46 2.73
CA ALA A 488 -12.28 9.51 3.93
C ALA A 488 -13.37 10.58 3.80
N LYS A 489 -12.95 11.83 3.53
CA LYS A 489 -13.85 12.96 3.35
C LYS A 489 -14.78 12.80 2.15
N ALA A 490 -14.30 12.27 1.02
CA ALA A 490 -15.11 12.05 -0.18
C ALA A 490 -16.20 10.98 0.00
N ASN A 491 -16.02 10.02 0.92
CA ASN A 491 -17.03 9.02 1.29
C ASN A 491 -17.89 9.45 2.50
N GLY A 492 -17.69 10.66 3.03
CA GLY A 492 -18.53 11.26 4.07
C GLY A 492 -18.11 10.98 5.52
N VAL A 493 -16.88 10.56 5.77
CA VAL A 493 -16.33 10.46 7.13
C VAL A 493 -16.20 11.86 7.74
N ASN A 494 -16.73 12.04 8.94
CA ASN A 494 -16.50 13.22 9.77
C ASN A 494 -15.22 13.00 10.60
N ILE A 495 -14.08 13.40 10.04
CA ILE A 495 -12.77 13.36 10.69
C ILE A 495 -12.76 14.42 11.81
N THR A 496 -12.53 14.00 13.06
CA THR A 496 -12.36 14.91 14.20
C THR A 496 -10.89 15.21 14.46
N ARG A 497 -10.01 14.26 14.18
CA ARG A 497 -8.56 14.31 14.45
C ARG A 497 -7.76 13.85 13.23
N VAL A 498 -6.65 14.53 12.96
CA VAL A 498 -5.58 14.07 12.06
C VAL A 498 -4.31 14.04 12.90
N ASN A 499 -4.02 12.87 13.48
CA ASN A 499 -2.84 12.62 14.27
C ASN A 499 -1.68 12.26 13.33
N ILE A 500 -0.48 12.80 13.62
CA ILE A 500 0.69 12.60 12.76
C ILE A 500 1.81 11.92 13.54
N MET A 501 2.35 10.85 12.96
CA MET A 501 3.45 10.10 13.54
C MET A 501 4.77 10.84 13.28
N ALA A 502 5.15 11.68 14.24
CA ALA A 502 6.33 12.54 14.21
C ALA A 502 7.59 11.74 14.60
N MET A 503 7.90 10.73 13.79
CA MET A 503 8.94 9.73 14.01
C MET A 503 9.41 9.15 12.67
N ASP A 504 10.61 8.59 12.65
CA ASP A 504 11.17 7.75 11.59
C ASP A 504 11.17 8.43 10.20
N TYR A 505 11.60 9.69 10.22
CA TYR A 505 11.79 10.56 9.07
C TYR A 505 12.93 10.08 8.15
N GLY A 506 13.97 9.48 8.74
CA GLY A 506 15.14 8.95 8.06
C GLY A 506 16.24 9.97 7.74
N GLU A 507 17.44 9.44 7.49
CA GLU A 507 18.72 10.17 7.34
C GLU A 507 18.71 11.37 6.36
N ALA A 508 17.75 11.41 5.43
CA ALA A 508 17.54 12.53 4.51
C ALA A 508 17.28 13.88 5.23
N PHE A 509 16.75 13.86 6.46
CA PHE A 509 16.40 15.06 7.22
C PHE A 509 17.44 15.44 8.30
N HIS A 510 18.48 14.63 8.52
CA HIS A 510 19.38 14.74 9.67
C HIS A 510 20.51 15.77 9.51
N GLY A 511 20.73 16.30 8.30
CA GLY A 511 21.75 17.32 8.03
C GLY A 511 23.21 16.88 8.27
N GLY A 512 23.47 15.59 8.53
CA GLY A 512 24.78 15.04 8.86
C GLY A 512 25.15 15.05 10.35
N GLY A 513 24.17 15.15 11.25
CA GLY A 513 24.34 14.97 12.71
C GLY A 513 23.13 14.24 13.30
N SER A 514 23.00 14.25 14.64
CA SER A 514 21.69 13.91 15.24
C SER A 514 20.69 15.02 14.90
N PRO A 515 19.49 14.68 14.40
CA PRO A 515 18.43 15.66 14.17
C PRO A 515 17.92 16.28 15.48
N ASP A 516 17.36 17.49 15.35
CA ASP A 516 16.55 18.14 16.40
C ASP A 516 15.10 17.65 16.22
N MET A 517 14.66 16.74 17.08
CA MET A 517 13.42 15.99 16.86
C MET A 517 12.19 16.81 17.25
N GLY A 518 12.32 17.74 18.20
CA GLY A 518 11.33 18.75 18.53
C GLY A 518 11.07 19.69 17.34
N ASP A 519 12.12 20.23 16.72
CA ASP A 519 11.97 21.07 15.51
C ASP A 519 11.36 20.28 14.33
N LEU A 520 11.73 19.00 14.13
CA LEU A 520 11.14 18.18 13.06
C LEU A 520 9.65 17.89 13.30
N ALA A 521 9.25 17.53 14.53
CA ALA A 521 7.85 17.33 14.91
C ALA A 521 7.02 18.61 14.70
N ILE A 522 7.57 19.75 15.09
CA ILE A 522 6.94 21.07 14.90
C ILE A 522 6.83 21.42 13.40
N MET A 523 7.86 21.17 12.59
CA MET A 523 7.81 21.39 11.13
C MET A 523 6.81 20.46 10.43
N SER A 524 6.70 19.21 10.84
CA SER A 524 5.65 18.29 10.39
C SER A 524 4.26 18.85 10.67
N ALA A 525 4.00 19.29 11.91
CA ALA A 525 2.71 19.85 12.30
C ALA A 525 2.37 21.15 11.53
N GLN A 526 3.33 22.05 11.33
CA GLN A 526 3.18 23.27 10.52
C GLN A 526 2.90 22.98 9.04
N SER A 527 3.55 21.95 8.48
CA SER A 527 3.31 21.54 7.10
C SER A 527 1.92 20.93 6.93
N VAL A 528 1.48 20.06 7.86
CA VAL A 528 0.14 19.45 7.84
C VAL A 528 -0.95 20.50 8.08
N HIS A 529 -0.72 21.50 8.92
CA HIS A 529 -1.63 22.64 9.08
C HIS A 529 -1.94 23.34 7.74
N GLY A 530 -0.89 23.67 6.98
CA GLY A 530 -1.02 24.22 5.64
C GLY A 530 -1.74 23.29 4.66
N GLN A 531 -1.48 21.98 4.73
CA GLN A 531 -2.15 20.97 3.91
C GLN A 531 -3.65 20.83 4.25
N LEU A 532 -4.03 20.85 5.53
CA LEU A 532 -5.44 20.80 5.96
C LEU A 532 -6.21 22.04 5.50
N MET A 533 -5.64 23.24 5.63
CA MET A 533 -6.25 24.47 5.11
C MET A 533 -6.34 24.50 3.57
N ALA A 534 -5.42 23.83 2.86
CA ALA A 534 -5.49 23.69 1.40
C ALA A 534 -6.55 22.65 0.95
N MET A 535 -6.70 21.55 1.70
CA MET A 535 -7.71 20.50 1.48
C MET A 535 -9.13 20.93 1.90
N ASP A 536 -9.24 21.82 2.89
CA ASP A 536 -10.48 22.46 3.27
C ASP A 536 -10.34 23.99 3.48
N PRO A 537 -10.54 24.78 2.40
CA PRO A 537 -10.59 26.23 2.48
C PRO A 537 -11.74 26.83 3.31
N SER A 538 -12.55 26.01 4.00
CA SER A 538 -13.56 26.47 4.98
C SER A 538 -13.11 26.37 6.44
N LEU A 539 -11.99 25.69 6.74
CA LEU A 539 -11.36 25.71 8.06
C LEU A 539 -10.67 27.05 8.31
N THR A 540 -10.80 27.59 9.53
CA THR A 540 -9.88 28.64 10.00
C THR A 540 -8.54 28.04 10.45
N SER A 541 -7.54 28.89 10.70
CA SER A 541 -6.23 28.45 11.18
C SER A 541 -6.34 27.72 12.52
N GLU A 542 -7.21 28.21 13.40
CA GLU A 542 -7.45 27.68 14.74
C GLU A 542 -8.21 26.34 14.68
N GLN A 543 -9.13 26.19 13.71
CA GLN A 543 -9.79 24.91 13.44
C GLN A 543 -8.84 23.87 12.85
N ALA A 544 -7.91 24.27 11.98
CA ALA A 544 -6.90 23.36 11.46
C ALA A 544 -5.90 22.91 12.54
N TRP A 545 -5.51 23.79 13.48
CA TRP A 545 -4.68 23.39 14.63
C TRP A 545 -5.41 22.47 15.61
N SER A 546 -6.64 22.82 16.01
CA SER A 546 -7.45 21.98 16.90
C SER A 546 -7.94 20.66 16.26
N MET A 547 -7.74 20.47 14.96
CA MET A 547 -7.87 19.17 14.28
C MET A 547 -6.59 18.33 14.30
N ILE A 548 -5.40 18.92 14.44
CA ILE A 548 -4.13 18.18 14.45
C ILE A 548 -3.94 17.45 15.78
N GLY A 549 -3.38 16.25 15.70
CA GLY A 549 -2.67 15.59 16.80
C GLY A 549 -1.20 15.37 16.41
N VAL A 550 -0.28 15.30 17.38
CA VAL A 550 1.13 14.96 17.13
C VAL A 550 1.58 13.85 18.07
N THR A 551 2.05 12.75 17.49
CA THR A 551 2.51 11.54 18.20
C THR A 551 3.96 11.24 17.82
N PRO A 552 4.95 11.60 18.66
CA PRO A 552 6.33 11.16 18.49
C PRO A 552 6.58 9.77 19.07
N MET A 553 7.63 9.10 18.60
CA MET A 553 8.23 7.96 19.28
C MET A 553 9.23 8.50 20.31
N ILE A 554 9.18 8.02 21.56
CA ILE A 554 9.98 8.61 22.65
C ILE A 554 11.35 7.96 22.84
N GLY A 555 12.38 8.77 23.14
CA GLY A 555 13.77 8.31 23.17
C GLY A 555 14.25 7.97 21.75
N ILE A 556 14.94 6.84 21.61
CA ILE A 556 15.48 6.39 20.32
C ILE A 556 14.33 5.85 19.45
N ASN A 557 14.27 6.28 18.18
CA ASN A 557 13.31 5.77 17.18
C ASN A 557 13.90 4.56 16.43
N ASP A 558 13.12 3.88 15.59
CA ASP A 558 13.63 2.73 14.82
C ASP A 558 14.79 3.14 13.87
N VAL A 559 14.79 4.39 13.41
CA VAL A 559 15.99 5.08 12.90
C VAL A 559 16.89 5.51 14.07
N MET A 560 17.87 4.68 14.44
CA MET A 560 18.74 4.82 15.64
C MET A 560 19.42 6.19 15.88
N SER A 561 19.56 7.02 14.84
CA SER A 561 20.15 8.36 14.89
C SER A 561 19.15 9.45 15.33
N GLU A 562 17.85 9.20 15.14
CA GLU A 562 16.74 9.98 15.69
C GLU A 562 16.54 9.65 17.17
N VAL A 563 16.58 10.68 18.01
CA VAL A 563 16.35 10.54 19.45
C VAL A 563 15.47 11.69 19.95
N PHE A 564 14.17 11.45 20.10
CA PHE A 564 13.23 12.41 20.68
C PHE A 564 13.40 12.43 22.20
N THR A 565 14.04 13.47 22.73
CA THR A 565 14.37 13.59 24.16
C THR A 565 13.23 14.19 24.99
N VAL A 566 13.39 14.19 26.32
CA VAL A 566 12.44 14.86 27.24
C VAL A 566 12.42 16.39 27.02
N GLU A 567 13.50 16.99 26.51
CA GLU A 567 13.49 18.42 26.14
C GLU A 567 12.66 18.66 24.87
N ASP A 568 12.75 17.76 23.87
CA ASP A 568 11.90 17.79 22.67
C ASP A 568 10.41 17.63 23.03
N ALA A 569 10.10 16.82 24.05
CA ALA A 569 8.75 16.70 24.60
C ALA A 569 8.25 18.03 25.19
N HIS A 570 9.06 18.71 26.01
CA HIS A 570 8.71 20.02 26.56
C HIS A 570 8.60 21.11 25.46
N GLN A 571 9.44 21.05 24.43
CA GLN A 571 9.37 21.94 23.27
C GLN A 571 8.07 21.73 22.46
N LEU A 572 7.68 20.48 22.22
CA LEU A 572 6.44 20.15 21.51
C LEU A 572 5.19 20.52 22.31
N VAL A 573 5.18 20.31 23.63
CA VAL A 573 4.09 20.77 24.52
C VAL A 573 3.96 22.30 24.47
N ALA A 574 5.06 23.04 24.62
CA ALA A 574 5.03 24.51 24.55
C ALA A 574 4.59 25.06 23.17
N PHE A 575 4.81 24.30 22.10
CA PHE A 575 4.27 24.61 20.77
C PHE A 575 2.77 24.29 20.68
N ALA A 576 2.32 23.18 21.25
CA ALA A 576 0.92 22.77 21.28
C ALA A 576 0.06 23.75 22.09
N ASP A 577 0.51 24.17 23.27
CA ASP A 577 -0.09 25.21 24.13
C ASP A 577 -0.20 26.58 23.42
N GLN A 578 0.74 26.88 22.52
CA GLN A 578 0.80 28.14 21.77
C GLN A 578 -0.19 28.16 20.59
N HIS A 579 -0.54 27.00 20.05
CA HIS A 579 -1.30 26.85 18.82
C HIS A 579 -2.73 26.31 19.00
N ASP A 580 -3.13 25.98 20.23
CA ASP A 580 -4.39 25.27 20.53
C ASP A 580 -4.49 23.98 19.69
N ILE A 581 -3.41 23.19 19.67
CA ILE A 581 -3.39 21.85 19.06
C ILE A 581 -4.45 20.97 19.75
N GLY A 582 -5.08 20.08 18.99
CA GLY A 582 -6.17 19.27 19.53
C GLY A 582 -5.70 18.11 20.40
N GLU A 583 -4.51 17.56 20.15
CA GLU A 583 -4.03 16.33 20.80
C GLU A 583 -2.51 16.18 20.75
N LEU A 584 -1.94 15.58 21.79
CA LEU A 584 -0.61 14.99 21.76
C LEU A 584 -0.74 13.50 22.08
N GLY A 585 0.12 12.69 21.47
CA GLY A 585 0.29 11.28 21.78
C GLY A 585 1.77 10.94 21.92
N MET A 586 2.06 9.68 22.23
CA MET A 586 3.43 9.15 22.12
C MET A 586 3.43 7.64 21.93
N TRP A 587 4.41 7.12 21.18
CA TRP A 587 4.72 5.69 21.07
C TRP A 587 5.89 5.33 22.01
N SER A 588 5.67 4.68 23.16
CA SER A 588 4.41 4.25 23.78
C SER A 588 4.58 4.20 25.32
N VAL A 589 3.51 4.02 26.09
CA VAL A 589 3.55 3.99 27.56
C VAL A 589 4.55 2.96 28.12
N ALA A 590 4.65 1.78 27.48
CA ALA A 590 5.61 0.75 27.91
C ALA A 590 7.07 1.14 27.63
N ARG A 591 7.30 2.08 26.70
CA ARG A 591 8.62 2.64 26.38
C ARG A 591 9.02 3.78 27.32
N ASP A 592 8.14 4.29 28.17
CA ASP A 592 8.43 5.40 29.11
C ASP A 592 9.20 4.95 30.37
N THR A 593 10.27 4.18 30.14
CA THR A 593 11.34 3.87 31.09
C THR A 593 12.65 3.78 30.34
N ALA A 594 13.80 3.98 31.01
CA ALA A 594 15.11 3.97 30.35
C ALA A 594 15.51 2.66 29.66
N GLY A 595 14.85 1.53 29.97
CA GLY A 595 15.11 0.23 29.35
C GLY A 595 16.58 -0.20 29.39
N GLN A 596 17.09 -0.64 28.24
CA GLN A 596 18.53 -0.79 27.99
C GLN A 596 19.02 0.42 27.19
N LEU A 597 19.97 1.17 27.74
CA LEU A 597 20.49 2.38 27.10
C LEU A 597 21.15 2.08 25.74
N GLY A 598 20.86 2.90 24.73
CA GLY A 598 21.38 2.75 23.38
C GLY A 598 20.71 1.63 22.57
N VAL A 599 19.52 1.18 22.96
CA VAL A 599 18.76 0.12 22.28
C VAL A 599 17.28 0.49 22.24
N VAL A 600 16.66 0.39 21.06
CA VAL A 600 15.21 0.47 20.89
C VAL A 600 14.54 -0.83 21.35
N GLY A 601 13.39 -0.70 22.00
CA GLY A 601 12.51 -1.83 22.24
C GLY A 601 11.11 -1.39 22.70
N PRO A 602 10.16 -2.32 22.84
CA PRO A 602 8.79 -2.02 23.26
C PRO A 602 8.66 -1.75 24.77
N ASN A 603 9.68 -2.08 25.58
CA ASN A 603 9.69 -1.94 27.04
C ASN A 603 10.72 -0.90 27.55
N GLY A 604 11.16 0.03 26.68
CA GLY A 604 11.98 1.16 27.08
C GLY A 604 12.45 2.05 25.92
N SER A 605 12.70 3.32 26.22
CA SER A 605 13.05 4.39 25.28
C SER A 605 14.51 4.37 24.83
N GLY A 606 15.36 3.59 25.48
CA GLY A 606 16.80 3.52 25.22
C GLY A 606 17.59 4.74 25.70
N VAL A 607 16.96 5.73 26.36
CA VAL A 607 17.64 6.95 26.85
C VAL A 607 17.64 7.07 28.39
N PRO A 608 18.57 7.82 29.00
CA PRO A 608 18.59 8.00 30.45
C PRO A 608 17.40 8.85 30.94
N GLN A 609 16.42 8.20 31.56
CA GLN A 609 15.25 8.82 32.17
C GLN A 609 14.84 8.14 33.49
N THR A 610 13.96 8.76 34.25
CA THR A 610 13.13 8.13 35.29
C THR A 610 11.86 7.51 34.67
N PRO A 611 11.19 6.54 35.31
CA PRO A 611 9.94 5.98 34.79
C PRO A 611 8.82 7.01 34.73
N TYR A 612 8.03 6.99 33.65
CA TYR A 612 6.93 7.91 33.37
C TYR A 612 7.35 9.38 33.16
N GLU A 613 8.58 9.65 32.72
CA GLU A 613 9.12 11.01 32.58
C GLU A 613 8.61 11.72 31.32
N TYR A 614 8.42 10.99 30.21
CA TYR A 614 7.76 11.57 29.02
C TYR A 614 6.26 11.81 29.29
N SER A 615 5.59 10.89 29.99
CA SER A 615 4.20 11.06 30.45
C SER A 615 4.05 12.33 31.30
N GLN A 616 4.97 12.58 32.24
CA GLN A 616 5.00 13.79 33.06
C GLN A 616 5.38 15.06 32.29
N ALA A 617 6.08 14.94 31.15
CA ALA A 617 6.35 16.07 30.27
C ALA A 617 5.11 16.43 29.42
N PHE A 618 4.53 15.45 28.75
CA PHE A 618 3.35 15.62 27.90
C PHE A 618 2.06 15.97 28.67
N ALA A 619 1.85 15.41 29.87
CA ALA A 619 0.71 15.74 30.73
C ALA A 619 0.77 17.16 31.36
N GLN A 620 1.70 18.01 30.93
CA GLN A 620 1.67 19.46 31.20
C GLN A 620 0.85 20.23 30.17
N PHE A 621 0.41 19.56 29.09
CA PHE A 621 -0.48 20.07 28.06
C PHE A 621 -1.92 20.27 28.61
N ASP A 622 -2.14 21.41 29.25
CA ASP A 622 -3.45 21.90 29.68
C ASP A 622 -3.90 22.97 28.67
N GLY A 623 -4.78 22.58 27.74
CA GLY A 623 -5.27 23.42 26.64
C GLY A 623 -6.17 24.59 27.05
N THR A 624 -5.70 25.43 27.97
CA THR A 624 -6.40 26.58 28.57
C THR A 624 -5.55 27.86 28.57
N SER A 625 -4.87 28.15 27.45
CA SER A 625 -4.10 29.39 27.18
C SER A 625 -4.94 30.68 27.35
N GLY A 626 -5.07 31.22 28.58
CA GLY A 626 -6.03 32.31 28.81
C GLY A 626 -6.03 33.09 30.14
N ASP A 627 -4.94 33.77 30.53
CA ASP A 627 -4.92 35.25 30.74
C ASP A 627 -3.51 35.80 31.09
N GLY A 628 -3.15 36.95 30.53
CA GLY A 628 -1.87 37.62 30.70
C GLY A 628 -1.94 38.87 31.59
N GLY A 629 -2.06 38.71 32.91
CA GLY A 629 -2.30 39.82 33.86
C GLY A 629 -1.41 39.86 35.11
N GLY A 630 -0.27 40.56 35.06
CA GLY A 630 0.63 40.68 36.22
C GLY A 630 0.30 41.84 37.18
N THR A 631 0.25 41.61 38.50
CA THR A 631 0.62 42.63 39.52
C THR A 631 0.87 42.07 40.93
N THR A 632 2.00 42.48 41.51
CA THR A 632 2.34 42.65 42.95
C THR A 632 1.39 42.15 44.06
N GLY A 633 1.93 41.35 45.00
CA GLY A 633 1.43 41.30 46.39
C GLY A 633 1.78 40.02 47.17
N GLY A 634 2.64 40.11 48.19
CA GLY A 634 3.02 38.95 49.01
C GLY A 634 2.16 38.77 50.27
N GLY A 635 2.01 37.52 50.72
CA GLY A 635 1.35 37.16 51.99
C GLY A 635 1.93 35.87 52.57
N THR A 636 2.38 35.90 53.83
CA THR A 636 3.01 34.77 54.52
C THR A 636 2.02 33.97 55.39
N THR A 637 2.49 32.81 55.88
CA THR A 637 1.91 31.88 56.88
C THR A 637 0.98 30.78 56.34
N GLY A 638 1.10 29.52 56.80
CA GLY A 638 2.21 28.94 57.58
C GLY A 638 1.87 27.65 58.37
N GLY A 639 2.88 26.79 58.54
CA GLY A 639 2.84 25.62 59.42
C GLY A 639 2.53 24.29 58.71
N GLY A 640 3.23 23.19 58.97
CA GLY A 640 4.42 23.06 59.83
C GLY A 640 5.01 21.64 59.82
N THR A 641 6.32 21.53 60.03
CA THR A 641 7.07 20.26 59.99
C THR A 641 7.36 19.69 61.38
N SER A 642 7.52 18.36 61.44
CA SER A 642 8.09 17.59 62.54
C SER A 642 8.58 16.25 61.98
N GLY A 643 9.82 15.78 62.20
CA GLY A 643 10.92 16.36 62.95
C GLY A 643 11.84 15.26 63.50
N GLY A 644 13.08 15.18 63.00
CA GLY A 644 14.08 14.17 63.39
C GLY A 644 15.43 14.48 62.75
N ASP A 645 16.52 14.40 63.50
CA ASP A 645 17.76 15.15 63.25
C ASP A 645 19.03 14.25 63.20
N THR A 646 20.15 14.87 62.80
CA THR A 646 21.57 14.41 62.80
C THR A 646 22.06 13.55 61.63
N GLY A 647 23.20 13.84 60.99
CA GLY A 647 23.98 15.10 61.04
C GLY A 647 25.42 15.03 60.50
N GLY A 648 25.87 16.12 59.85
CA GLY A 648 27.28 16.43 59.51
C GLY A 648 27.80 15.85 58.18
N GLY A 649 28.66 16.55 57.42
CA GLY A 649 29.18 17.91 57.57
C GLY A 649 30.21 18.27 56.47
N THR A 650 30.39 19.56 56.17
CA THR A 650 31.24 20.04 55.05
C THR A 650 32.26 21.12 55.47
N THR A 651 33.40 21.15 54.78
CA THR A 651 34.35 22.28 54.78
C THR A 651 34.98 22.42 53.39
N GLY A 652 34.94 23.62 52.81
CA GLY A 652 35.56 23.92 51.51
C GLY A 652 36.74 24.90 51.61
N GLY A 653 37.23 25.35 50.46
CA GLY A 653 38.24 26.41 50.35
C GLY A 653 38.62 26.69 48.89
N GLY A 654 39.05 27.92 48.59
CA GLY A 654 39.51 28.32 47.26
C GLY A 654 40.19 29.69 47.28
N THR A 655 41.04 29.98 46.28
CA THR A 655 41.77 31.25 46.14
C THR A 655 42.16 31.57 44.69
N THR A 656 41.71 32.74 44.23
CA THR A 656 42.37 33.71 43.31
C THR A 656 43.68 33.34 42.60
N GLY A 657 43.68 33.39 41.26
CA GLY A 657 44.23 34.54 40.49
C GLY A 657 45.75 34.68 40.27
N GLY A 658 46.14 34.88 39.00
CA GLY A 658 47.47 35.33 38.56
C GLY A 658 47.48 35.70 37.07
N ASP A 659 48.14 36.79 36.69
CA ASP A 659 48.09 37.39 35.33
C ASP A 659 49.47 37.88 34.84
N THR A 660 49.83 37.53 33.61
CA THR A 660 50.94 38.05 32.78
C THR A 660 50.73 37.67 31.31
N GLY A 661 50.97 38.49 30.28
CA GLY A 661 51.33 39.91 30.28
C GLY A 661 52.16 40.35 29.06
N GLY A 662 51.50 40.89 28.01
CA GLY A 662 52.12 41.47 26.79
C GLY A 662 52.39 40.47 25.65
N GLY A 663 52.42 40.84 24.36
CA GLY A 663 52.31 42.17 23.72
C GLY A 663 53.37 42.35 22.60
N THR A 664 53.25 43.17 21.55
CA THR A 664 52.17 44.04 21.01
C THR A 664 52.61 44.62 19.65
N THR A 665 51.72 44.80 18.66
CA THR A 665 51.70 45.90 17.64
C THR A 665 50.49 45.76 16.70
N GLY A 666 49.72 46.78 16.31
CA GLY A 666 49.65 48.17 16.79
C GLY A 666 49.06 49.19 15.78
N GLY A 667 47.97 49.89 16.15
CA GLY A 667 47.33 51.02 15.40
C GLY A 667 46.18 50.60 14.47
N GLY A 668 45.07 51.35 14.29
CA GLY A 668 44.61 52.62 14.91
C GLY A 668 45.06 53.90 14.18
N THR A 669 44.24 54.96 13.97
CA THR A 669 42.81 55.23 14.29
C THR A 669 42.27 56.46 13.52
N THR A 670 41.02 56.42 13.00
CA THR A 670 40.03 57.53 12.78
C THR A 670 38.82 56.90 12.04
N GLY A 671 37.54 57.13 12.30
CA GLY A 671 36.84 58.12 13.15
C GLY A 671 36.38 59.34 12.33
N GLY A 672 35.09 59.61 12.12
CA GLY A 672 33.84 58.88 12.46
C GLY A 672 32.60 59.68 12.04
N GLY A 673 31.40 59.07 12.01
CA GLY A 673 30.15 59.77 11.67
C GLY A 673 28.90 58.91 11.89
N THR A 674 27.86 59.48 12.51
CA THR A 674 26.69 58.73 13.01
C THR A 674 25.38 59.10 12.33
N THR A 675 24.81 58.13 11.60
CA THR A 675 23.39 57.99 11.22
C THR A 675 23.15 56.50 10.92
N GLY A 676 22.11 55.81 11.40
CA GLY A 676 21.10 56.21 12.38
C GLY A 676 19.79 55.46 12.16
N GLY A 677 19.53 54.42 12.95
CA GLY A 677 18.29 53.64 12.87
C GLY A 677 18.50 52.15 12.55
N THR A 678 17.88 51.33 13.38
CA THR A 678 17.65 49.88 13.32
C THR A 678 17.33 49.27 11.94
N THR A 679 18.00 48.15 11.63
CA THR A 679 17.37 46.91 11.13
C THR A 679 18.30 45.73 11.46
N GLY A 680 17.94 44.92 12.46
CA GLY A 680 18.57 43.62 12.66
C GLY A 680 17.83 42.60 11.80
N VAL A 681 18.12 42.59 10.49
CA VAL A 681 17.46 41.69 9.53
C VAL A 681 18.51 41.11 8.61
N GLY A 682 18.49 39.80 8.42
CA GLY A 682 19.33 39.08 7.47
C GLY A 682 18.52 38.06 6.68
N ALA A 683 19.08 37.57 5.57
CA ALA A 683 18.58 36.39 4.88
C ALA A 683 19.76 35.47 4.53
N THR A 684 19.71 34.22 5.01
CA THR A 684 20.68 33.17 4.71
C THR A 684 20.15 32.33 3.57
N TYR A 685 20.98 32.01 2.58
CA TYR A 685 20.61 31.22 1.41
C TYR A 685 21.25 29.84 1.45
N ALA A 686 20.47 28.80 1.17
CA ALA A 686 20.94 27.41 1.08
C ALA A 686 20.41 26.72 -0.19
N VAL A 687 21.18 25.78 -0.73
CA VAL A 687 20.73 24.84 -1.77
C VAL A 687 20.53 23.49 -1.09
N GLY A 688 19.34 22.93 -1.16
CA GLY A 688 19.02 21.61 -0.59
C GLY A 688 19.36 20.47 -1.55
N SER A 689 19.08 20.64 -2.84
CA SER A 689 19.45 19.68 -3.89
C SER A 689 19.61 20.34 -5.25
N GLN A 690 20.39 19.72 -6.13
CA GLN A 690 20.63 20.20 -7.50
C GLN A 690 20.80 19.00 -8.45
N TRP A 691 20.26 19.12 -9.66
CA TRP A 691 20.40 18.19 -10.78
C TRP A 691 20.62 18.99 -12.08
N ASP A 692 20.89 18.33 -13.22
CA ASP A 692 21.31 19.02 -14.45
C ASP A 692 20.32 20.11 -14.94
N SER A 693 19.02 19.93 -14.72
CA SER A 693 17.94 20.79 -15.21
C SER A 693 17.25 21.64 -14.14
N GLY A 694 17.72 21.64 -12.89
CA GLY A 694 17.12 22.44 -11.81
C GLY A 694 17.72 22.22 -10.42
N PHE A 695 17.16 22.91 -9.44
CA PHE A 695 17.57 22.84 -8.04
C PHE A 695 16.40 23.15 -7.09
N VAL A 696 16.57 22.75 -5.83
CA VAL A 696 15.77 23.20 -4.68
C VAL A 696 16.66 24.03 -3.78
N ALA A 697 16.18 25.21 -3.39
CA ALA A 697 16.89 26.15 -2.52
C ALA A 697 15.95 26.86 -1.56
N SER A 698 16.50 27.51 -0.53
CA SER A 698 15.73 28.23 0.47
C SER A 698 16.41 29.53 0.93
N TYR A 699 15.59 30.42 1.48
CA TYR A 699 16.01 31.62 2.20
C TYR A 699 15.44 31.63 3.61
N THR A 700 16.29 31.60 4.62
CA THR A 700 15.91 31.83 6.02
C THR A 700 16.10 33.31 6.35
N ILE A 701 14.99 34.04 6.51
CA ILE A 701 14.95 35.45 6.90
C ILE A 701 14.94 35.53 8.42
N THR A 702 15.93 36.18 9.03
CA THR A 702 16.09 36.27 10.50
C THR A 702 15.96 37.70 10.99
N ASN A 703 15.15 37.94 12.02
CA ASN A 703 14.99 39.23 12.68
C ASN A 703 15.83 39.31 13.96
N SER A 704 17.13 39.59 13.84
CA SER A 704 18.02 39.90 14.96
C SER A 704 17.79 41.30 15.58
N GLY A 705 16.70 41.99 15.22
CA GLY A 705 16.29 43.28 15.79
C GLY A 705 15.53 43.15 17.11
N THR A 706 15.25 44.28 17.75
CA THR A 706 14.49 44.36 19.02
C THR A 706 13.01 44.72 18.82
N THR A 707 12.50 44.60 17.59
CA THR A 707 11.13 44.94 17.19
C THR A 707 10.64 43.92 16.15
N PRO A 708 9.37 43.47 16.17
CA PRO A 708 8.86 42.55 15.16
C PRO A 708 8.99 43.08 13.74
N LEU A 709 9.35 42.22 12.79
CA LEU A 709 9.40 42.51 11.37
C LEU A 709 8.08 42.08 10.73
N THR A 710 7.15 43.03 10.63
CA THR A 710 5.83 42.84 10.00
C THR A 710 5.89 43.08 8.50
N ASN A 711 5.20 42.26 7.71
CA ASN A 711 5.10 42.35 6.24
C ASN A 711 6.48 42.43 5.60
N TRP A 712 7.30 41.40 5.84
CA TRP A 712 8.60 41.26 5.19
C TRP A 712 8.43 41.01 3.68
N GLN A 713 9.41 41.46 2.91
CA GLN A 713 9.48 41.34 1.47
C GLN A 713 10.92 40.99 1.11
N LEU A 714 11.15 39.76 0.69
CA LEU A 714 12.45 39.28 0.21
C LEU A 714 12.50 39.49 -1.31
N GLU A 715 13.54 40.12 -1.82
CA GLU A 715 13.71 40.33 -3.26
C GLU A 715 15.11 39.85 -3.68
N PHE A 716 15.22 39.17 -4.83
CA PHE A 716 16.48 38.67 -5.38
C PHE A 716 16.40 38.47 -6.91
N ASP A 717 17.55 38.43 -7.57
CA ASP A 717 17.67 38.16 -9.01
C ASP A 717 18.29 36.77 -9.25
N LEU A 718 17.62 35.91 -10.03
CA LEU A 718 18.22 34.70 -10.59
C LEU A 718 18.92 34.99 -11.92
N PRO A 719 19.93 34.18 -12.31
CA PRO A 719 20.48 34.17 -13.67
C PRO A 719 19.40 34.01 -14.76
N ALA A 720 19.61 34.59 -15.94
CA ALA A 720 18.65 34.51 -17.05
C ALA A 720 18.50 33.11 -17.68
N ASN A 721 19.31 32.14 -17.26
CA ASN A 721 19.22 30.73 -17.60
C ASN A 721 18.56 29.89 -16.48
N GLU A 722 18.07 30.53 -15.41
CA GLU A 722 17.37 29.93 -14.27
C GLU A 722 15.98 30.56 -14.10
N SER A 723 15.02 29.78 -13.59
CA SER A 723 13.68 30.30 -13.27
C SER A 723 13.00 29.46 -12.20
N ILE A 724 12.42 30.12 -11.19
CA ILE A 724 11.56 29.46 -10.20
C ILE A 724 10.39 28.78 -10.93
N THR A 725 10.09 27.54 -10.54
CA THR A 725 8.98 26.72 -11.03
C THR A 725 7.95 26.42 -9.94
N SER A 726 8.35 26.44 -8.67
CA SER A 726 7.46 26.35 -7.49
C SER A 726 8.09 27.05 -6.29
N LEU A 727 7.28 27.57 -5.36
CA LEU A 727 7.73 28.23 -4.13
C LEU A 727 6.71 27.99 -3.01
N TRP A 728 7.18 27.86 -1.76
CA TRP A 728 6.36 27.63 -0.57
C TRP A 728 6.78 28.50 0.62
N SER A 729 5.89 28.58 1.62
CA SER A 729 5.96 29.48 2.80
C SER A 729 5.98 30.99 2.47
N GLY A 730 5.66 31.35 1.23
CA GLY A 730 5.51 32.74 0.78
C GLY A 730 4.86 32.84 -0.61
N GLN A 731 4.37 34.03 -0.93
CA GLN A 731 3.74 34.37 -2.21
C GLN A 731 4.76 35.05 -3.13
N VAL A 732 4.94 34.56 -4.37
CA VAL A 732 5.97 35.03 -5.31
C VAL A 732 5.42 35.84 -6.49
N ALA A 733 6.07 36.95 -6.79
CA ALA A 733 5.89 37.74 -8.01
C ALA A 733 7.22 37.86 -8.77
N GLN A 734 7.17 37.78 -10.10
CA GLN A 734 8.35 37.79 -10.97
C GLN A 734 8.29 38.93 -12.00
N SER A 735 9.45 39.52 -12.29
CA SER A 735 9.64 40.51 -13.36
C SER A 735 10.97 40.25 -14.09
N GLY A 736 10.94 39.35 -15.09
CA GLY A 736 12.15 38.90 -15.78
C GLY A 736 12.99 38.00 -14.87
N THR A 737 14.24 38.36 -14.62
CA THR A 737 15.15 37.69 -13.67
C THR A 737 14.84 38.00 -12.20
N HIS A 738 14.08 39.05 -11.94
CA HIS A 738 13.82 39.57 -10.60
C HIS A 738 12.62 38.89 -9.94
N TYR A 739 12.79 38.46 -8.70
CA TYR A 739 11.77 37.81 -7.87
C TYR A 739 11.52 38.61 -6.59
N VAL A 740 10.25 38.69 -6.23
CA VAL A 740 9.76 39.33 -5.01
C VAL A 740 8.89 38.32 -4.27
N VAL A 741 9.31 37.93 -3.08
CA VAL A 741 8.59 37.00 -2.20
C VAL A 741 8.03 37.79 -1.02
N THR A 742 6.71 37.72 -0.85
CA THR A 742 5.95 38.31 0.26
C THR A 742 5.42 37.20 1.19
N PRO A 743 4.96 37.51 2.42
CA PRO A 743 4.59 36.50 3.38
C PRO A 743 3.27 35.84 3.01
N GLU A 744 3.08 34.61 3.49
CA GLU A 744 1.74 34.07 3.69
C GLU A 744 1.05 34.79 4.85
N SER A 745 -0.28 34.66 4.94
CA SER A 745 -1.08 35.26 6.02
C SER A 745 -0.57 34.92 7.42
N TRP A 746 -0.02 33.72 7.61
CA TRP A 746 0.53 33.22 8.88
C TRP A 746 2.01 33.61 9.08
N THR A 747 2.81 33.80 8.02
CA THR A 747 4.22 34.25 8.15
C THR A 747 4.40 35.76 8.21
N GLN A 748 3.32 36.55 8.23
CA GLN A 748 3.34 38.03 8.17
C GLN A 748 4.21 38.73 9.23
N THR A 749 4.54 38.12 10.38
CA THR A 749 5.32 38.78 11.44
C THR A 749 6.44 37.90 11.99
N ILE A 750 7.69 38.33 11.83
CA ILE A 750 8.85 37.67 12.47
C ILE A 750 9.16 38.38 13.79
N ALA A 751 9.04 37.67 14.92
CA ALA A 751 9.36 38.21 16.24
C ALA A 751 10.86 38.58 16.41
N PRO A 752 11.22 39.45 17.37
CA PRO A 752 12.62 39.67 17.77
C PRO A 752 13.32 38.35 18.11
N GLY A 753 14.45 38.07 17.47
CA GLY A 753 15.21 36.83 17.56
C GLY A 753 14.73 35.69 16.64
N GLY A 754 13.50 35.76 16.12
CA GLY A 754 12.91 34.70 15.29
C GLY A 754 13.34 34.74 13.82
N SER A 755 12.91 33.73 13.07
CA SER A 755 13.12 33.60 11.62
C SER A 755 11.95 32.93 10.91
N VAL A 756 11.90 33.06 9.59
CA VAL A 756 11.05 32.26 8.69
C VAL A 756 11.88 31.75 7.53
N THR A 757 11.62 30.52 7.08
CA THR A 757 12.27 29.94 5.89
C THR A 757 11.26 29.85 4.75
N VAL A 758 11.59 30.46 3.60
CA VAL A 758 10.90 30.23 2.32
C VAL A 758 11.71 29.28 1.46
N GLY A 759 11.06 28.30 0.84
CA GLY A 759 11.71 27.31 -0.02
C GLY A 759 11.18 27.38 -1.45
N PHE A 760 12.03 27.10 -2.43
CA PHE A 760 11.66 27.15 -3.84
C PHE A 760 12.39 26.12 -4.68
N GLN A 761 11.69 25.63 -5.70
CA GLN A 761 12.26 24.85 -6.80
C GLN A 761 12.45 25.75 -8.00
N ALA A 762 13.60 25.63 -8.66
CA ALA A 762 13.90 26.31 -9.91
C ALA A 762 14.37 25.33 -10.99
N SER A 763 14.05 25.66 -12.24
CA SER A 763 14.68 25.08 -13.42
C SER A 763 15.97 25.84 -13.75
N GLN A 764 16.98 25.13 -14.26
CA GLN A 764 18.24 25.71 -14.72
C GLN A 764 18.58 25.19 -16.13
N THR A 765 19.31 25.99 -16.91
CA THR A 765 19.82 25.59 -18.22
C THR A 765 21.32 25.89 -18.30
N GLY A 766 22.14 24.85 -18.17
CA GLY A 766 23.60 24.98 -18.00
C GLY A 766 24.01 25.13 -16.54
N ALA A 767 25.19 25.69 -16.29
CA ALA A 767 25.75 25.79 -14.95
C ALA A 767 24.94 26.76 -14.06
N TYR A 768 24.63 26.29 -12.85
CA TYR A 768 24.02 27.05 -11.77
C TYR A 768 24.86 28.26 -11.33
N SER A 769 24.21 29.31 -10.84
CA SER A 769 24.85 30.43 -10.15
C SER A 769 23.93 31.02 -9.07
N ALA A 770 24.43 31.13 -7.84
CA ALA A 770 23.65 31.59 -6.70
C ALA A 770 23.00 32.98 -6.92
N PRO A 771 21.81 33.24 -6.31
CA PRO A 771 21.06 34.45 -6.58
C PRO A 771 21.80 35.73 -6.17
N THR A 772 21.47 36.83 -6.83
CA THR A 772 22.12 38.13 -6.63
C THR A 772 21.14 39.20 -6.16
N ASN A 773 21.66 40.38 -5.79
CA ASN A 773 20.87 41.56 -5.39
C ASN A 773 19.87 41.33 -4.23
N VAL A 774 20.18 40.40 -3.32
CA VAL A 774 19.31 40.02 -2.20
C VAL A 774 19.05 41.21 -1.26
N VAL A 775 17.77 41.55 -1.09
CA VAL A 775 17.28 42.57 -0.14
C VAL A 775 16.12 42.02 0.69
N VAL A 776 15.93 42.55 1.90
CA VAL A 776 14.71 42.38 2.69
C VAL A 776 14.16 43.75 3.06
N ASN A 777 12.89 44.04 2.73
CA ASN A 777 12.25 45.36 2.84
C ASN A 777 13.10 46.48 2.22
N GLY A 778 13.66 46.23 1.02
CA GLY A 778 14.56 47.14 0.33
C GLY A 778 15.92 47.40 1.03
N GLN A 779 16.27 46.68 2.09
CA GLN A 779 17.59 46.75 2.73
C GLN A 779 18.48 45.59 2.21
N PRO A 780 19.70 45.86 1.69
CA PRO A 780 20.63 44.80 1.30
C PRO A 780 21.03 43.91 2.48
N VAL A 781 20.95 42.60 2.28
CA VAL A 781 21.33 41.57 3.26
C VAL A 781 22.47 40.70 2.72
N SER A 782 23.31 40.18 3.61
CA SER A 782 24.50 39.42 3.24
C SER A 782 24.18 37.95 2.92
N GLY A 783 23.71 37.68 1.70
CA GLY A 783 23.53 36.32 1.16
C GLY A 783 24.87 35.60 0.91
N GLY A 784 25.59 35.28 1.99
CA GLY A 784 26.93 34.68 1.93
C GLY A 784 26.90 33.16 1.78
N THR A 785 27.38 32.65 0.65
CA THR A 785 27.61 31.22 0.44
C THR A 785 28.78 30.74 1.32
N SER A 786 28.58 29.69 2.10
CA SER A 786 29.68 29.05 2.83
C SER A 786 30.48 28.15 1.88
N GLY A 787 31.72 28.53 1.56
CA GLY A 787 32.59 27.78 0.65
C GLY A 787 34.05 27.85 1.07
N GLY A 788 34.58 26.74 1.57
CA GLY A 788 36.00 26.57 1.90
C GLY A 788 36.71 25.71 0.86
N GLY A 789 37.86 26.17 0.35
CA GLY A 789 38.66 25.43 -0.63
C GLY A 789 40.13 25.84 -0.62
N THR A 790 40.98 25.07 -1.31
CA THR A 790 42.43 25.31 -1.36
C THR A 790 42.93 25.66 -2.76
N THR A 791 43.44 26.88 -2.86
CA THR A 791 44.13 27.51 -3.99
C THR A 791 45.07 26.61 -4.81
N GLY A 792 45.00 26.74 -6.14
CA GLY A 792 46.02 26.24 -7.06
C GLY A 792 47.11 27.26 -7.44
N GLY A 793 48.05 26.84 -8.28
CA GLY A 793 49.07 27.69 -8.91
C GLY A 793 49.80 26.92 -10.02
N GLY A 794 49.75 27.42 -11.26
CA GLY A 794 50.23 26.68 -12.45
C GLY A 794 51.66 27.02 -12.90
N THR A 795 52.10 26.43 -14.01
CA THR A 795 53.25 26.94 -14.79
C THR A 795 53.25 26.45 -16.25
N THR A 796 54.06 27.12 -17.08
CA THR A 796 54.05 27.01 -18.55
C THR A 796 55.00 25.93 -19.09
N GLY A 797 54.67 25.39 -20.26
CA GLY A 797 55.31 24.22 -20.86
C GLY A 797 56.79 24.31 -21.28
N GLY A 798 57.30 23.14 -21.67
CA GLY A 798 58.63 22.89 -22.23
C GLY A 798 58.92 21.39 -22.18
N GLY A 799 59.58 20.82 -23.19
CA GLY A 799 59.91 19.39 -23.19
C GLY A 799 61.09 19.04 -24.09
N THR A 800 61.74 17.90 -23.82
CA THR A 800 62.70 17.24 -24.73
C THR A 800 63.03 15.79 -24.30
N THR A 801 62.91 14.86 -25.26
CA THR A 801 63.72 13.64 -25.50
C THR A 801 64.57 12.97 -24.40
N GLY A 802 64.44 11.63 -24.28
CA GLY A 802 65.46 10.74 -24.89
C GLY A 802 65.97 9.48 -24.14
N GLY A 803 65.72 8.30 -24.73
CA GLY A 803 66.48 7.03 -24.52
C GLY A 803 66.07 6.13 -23.35
N GLY A 804 66.32 4.81 -23.36
CA GLY A 804 66.79 3.93 -24.45
C GLY A 804 67.49 2.63 -23.99
N THR A 805 67.24 1.52 -24.72
CA THR A 805 67.96 0.21 -24.76
C THR A 805 67.99 -0.71 -23.50
N THR A 806 68.25 -2.04 -23.54
CA THR A 806 67.93 -3.16 -24.49
C THR A 806 68.30 -4.52 -23.83
N GLY A 807 67.45 -5.56 -23.98
CA GLY A 807 67.80 -7.00 -23.81
C GLY A 807 67.65 -7.60 -22.39
N GLY A 808 67.46 -8.90 -22.17
CA GLY A 808 67.24 -10.05 -23.09
C GLY A 808 68.36 -11.10 -23.08
N GLY A 809 68.07 -12.38 -22.73
CA GLY A 809 69.05 -13.48 -22.89
C GLY A 809 68.98 -14.67 -21.91
N THR A 810 67.95 -15.51 -22.05
CA THR A 810 67.78 -16.92 -21.61
C THR A 810 69.01 -17.81 -21.29
N THR A 811 68.85 -18.71 -20.30
CA THR A 811 69.31 -20.15 -20.31
C THR A 811 68.62 -20.94 -19.17
N GLY A 812 68.33 -22.25 -19.27
CA GLY A 812 68.29 -23.13 -20.44
C GLY A 812 68.53 -24.63 -20.15
N GLY A 813 67.52 -25.49 -20.36
CA GLY A 813 67.62 -26.98 -20.44
C GLY A 813 66.91 -27.75 -19.31
N GLY A 814 66.23 -28.89 -19.54
CA GLY A 814 65.81 -29.55 -20.80
C GLY A 814 66.20 -31.04 -20.95
N THR A 815 65.51 -31.75 -21.87
CA THR A 815 65.72 -33.14 -22.38
C THR A 815 65.21 -34.32 -21.51
N THR A 816 64.66 -35.45 -22.02
CA THR A 816 64.29 -35.86 -23.42
C THR A 816 63.31 -37.06 -23.51
N GLY A 817 62.45 -37.08 -24.54
CA GLY A 817 61.98 -38.28 -25.29
C GLY A 817 60.69 -38.99 -24.85
N GLY A 818 59.86 -39.58 -25.74
CA GLY A 818 59.81 -39.50 -27.23
C GLY A 818 59.05 -40.65 -27.94
N GLY A 819 58.30 -40.34 -29.02
CA GLY A 819 57.65 -41.30 -29.96
C GLY A 819 56.23 -40.88 -30.42
N THR A 820 55.99 -40.38 -31.65
CA THR A 820 55.59 -41.10 -32.90
C THR A 820 54.25 -41.86 -32.84
N THR A 821 53.27 -41.78 -33.77
CA THR A 821 52.93 -40.94 -34.97
C THR A 821 51.51 -41.39 -35.45
N GLY A 822 50.67 -40.64 -36.18
CA GLY A 822 50.74 -39.25 -36.68
C GLY A 822 50.37 -39.09 -38.17
N GLY A 823 49.11 -38.74 -38.52
CA GLY A 823 48.67 -38.40 -39.89
C GLY A 823 47.14 -38.37 -40.12
N GLY A 824 46.64 -37.41 -40.92
CA GLY A 824 45.27 -37.37 -41.49
C GLY A 824 45.31 -37.51 -43.03
N THR A 825 44.22 -37.43 -43.81
CA THR A 825 42.80 -37.10 -43.57
C THR A 825 41.91 -37.82 -44.61
N THR A 826 40.61 -38.03 -44.36
CA THR A 826 39.46 -37.97 -45.33
C THR A 826 38.17 -38.53 -44.72
N GLY A 827 37.00 -38.06 -45.19
CA GLY A 827 35.71 -38.74 -45.03
C GLY A 827 34.63 -37.94 -44.29
N GLY A 828 33.73 -37.29 -45.03
CA GLY A 828 32.44 -36.82 -44.51
C GLY A 828 31.30 -37.72 -45.03
N GLY A 829 30.26 -37.96 -44.21
CA GLY A 829 29.21 -38.92 -44.57
C GLY A 829 28.03 -38.99 -43.58
N THR A 830 27.15 -37.98 -43.65
CA THR A 830 25.70 -37.96 -43.29
C THR A 830 25.08 -39.02 -42.37
N SER A 831 24.34 -38.50 -41.39
CA SER A 831 23.05 -38.96 -40.83
C SER A 831 22.97 -40.26 -40.03
N GLY A 832 22.64 -40.09 -38.74
CA GLY A 832 22.00 -41.06 -37.87
C GLY A 832 21.46 -40.31 -36.64
N GLY A 833 20.16 -39.99 -36.62
CA GLY A 833 19.56 -39.21 -35.53
C GLY A 833 19.08 -40.09 -34.39
N SER A 834 19.17 -39.57 -33.16
CA SER A 834 18.42 -40.11 -32.02
C SER A 834 17.93 -38.99 -31.12
N THR A 835 16.70 -39.19 -30.68
CA THR A 835 15.97 -38.53 -29.59
C THR A 835 16.84 -38.04 -28.44
N GLY A 836 16.56 -36.84 -27.95
CA GLY A 836 17.18 -36.33 -26.72
C GLY A 836 16.69 -37.07 -25.46
N GLY A 837 17.44 -36.87 -24.39
CA GLY A 837 16.99 -37.03 -23.01
C GLY A 837 17.59 -35.89 -22.22
N THR A 838 16.77 -35.18 -21.43
CA THR A 838 17.26 -34.26 -20.41
C THR A 838 18.03 -35.06 -19.35
N THR A 839 19.19 -34.54 -18.95
CA THR A 839 19.97 -35.09 -17.84
C THR A 839 19.34 -34.64 -16.54
N THR A 840 18.78 -35.57 -15.77
CA THR A 840 18.35 -35.30 -14.39
C THR A 840 19.58 -35.09 -13.51
N GLY A 841 20.04 -33.84 -13.38
CA GLY A 841 21.12 -33.46 -12.49
C GLY A 841 20.64 -33.45 -11.04
N THR A 842 21.05 -34.46 -10.27
CA THR A 842 21.08 -34.36 -8.80
C THR A 842 22.13 -33.33 -8.38
N TRP A 843 21.88 -32.55 -7.34
CA TRP A 843 22.91 -31.76 -6.66
C TRP A 843 23.97 -32.72 -6.09
N GLY A 844 25.08 -32.88 -6.82
CA GLY A 844 26.09 -33.91 -6.56
C GLY A 844 27.54 -33.42 -6.73
N ALA A 845 27.69 -32.15 -7.06
CA ALA A 845 28.93 -31.37 -7.08
C ALA A 845 28.58 -29.96 -6.56
N PRO A 846 29.57 -29.18 -6.09
CA PRO A 846 29.39 -27.74 -5.90
C PRO A 846 28.99 -27.09 -7.23
N GLU A 847 28.09 -26.10 -7.19
CA GLU A 847 27.47 -25.52 -8.39
C GLU A 847 27.26 -24.01 -8.22
N PHE A 848 27.81 -23.19 -9.13
CA PHE A 848 27.45 -21.77 -9.24
C PHE A 848 26.18 -21.59 -10.07
N SER A 849 25.16 -20.97 -9.48
CA SER A 849 23.85 -20.76 -10.10
C SER A 849 23.29 -19.37 -9.78
N PRO A 850 23.56 -18.34 -10.60
CA PRO A 850 23.08 -16.99 -10.34
C PRO A 850 21.56 -16.89 -10.52
N TYR A 851 20.92 -15.98 -9.76
CA TYR A 851 19.49 -15.71 -9.91
C TYR A 851 19.20 -14.90 -11.17
N VAL A 852 18.05 -15.16 -11.80
CA VAL A 852 17.51 -14.43 -12.96
C VAL A 852 16.12 -13.92 -12.61
N ASP A 853 15.89 -12.61 -12.62
CA ASP A 853 14.53 -12.07 -12.63
C ASP A 853 13.95 -12.24 -14.03
N MET A 854 13.01 -13.19 -14.16
CA MET A 854 12.35 -13.54 -15.41
C MET A 854 11.31 -12.51 -15.85
N THR A 855 10.87 -11.65 -14.94
CA THR A 855 9.85 -10.61 -15.16
C THR A 855 10.42 -9.24 -15.49
N LEU A 856 11.71 -9.01 -15.22
CA LEU A 856 12.40 -7.75 -15.46
C LEU A 856 12.34 -7.31 -16.94
N TRP A 857 12.34 -5.99 -17.15
CA TRP A 857 12.51 -5.39 -18.46
C TRP A 857 13.78 -4.52 -18.53
N PRO A 858 14.68 -4.72 -19.52
CA PRO A 858 14.63 -5.73 -20.57
C PRO A 858 14.82 -7.15 -20.02
N GLN A 859 14.19 -8.12 -20.70
CA GLN A 859 14.35 -9.55 -20.42
C GLN A 859 15.78 -10.03 -20.63
N PHE A 860 16.19 -11.09 -19.94
CA PHE A 860 17.56 -11.58 -19.99
C PHE A 860 17.85 -12.32 -21.31
N ASP A 861 18.88 -11.88 -22.03
CA ASP A 861 19.20 -12.41 -23.36
C ASP A 861 20.08 -13.66 -23.28
N PHE A 862 19.49 -14.78 -22.89
CA PHE A 862 20.13 -16.11 -22.92
C PHE A 862 20.68 -16.50 -24.32
N ALA A 863 20.19 -15.90 -25.41
CA ALA A 863 20.69 -16.17 -26.76
C ALA A 863 21.93 -15.32 -27.12
N GLY A 864 22.05 -14.12 -26.55
CA GLY A 864 23.24 -13.27 -26.58
C GLY A 864 24.30 -13.63 -25.54
N ALA A 865 23.95 -14.47 -24.55
CA ALA A 865 24.74 -14.84 -23.37
C ALA A 865 26.02 -15.66 -23.63
N GLY A 866 26.56 -15.70 -24.85
CA GLY A 866 27.83 -16.34 -25.23
C GLY A 866 29.09 -15.68 -24.65
N GLY A 867 28.99 -15.06 -23.48
CA GLY A 867 30.05 -14.47 -22.67
C GLY A 867 29.86 -14.68 -21.16
N LEU A 868 28.93 -15.54 -20.73
CA LEU A 868 28.73 -15.90 -19.32
C LEU A 868 29.94 -16.60 -18.67
N GLY A 869 30.86 -17.14 -19.47
CA GLY A 869 31.85 -18.09 -19.00
C GLY A 869 31.27 -19.50 -19.10
N ASP A 870 31.50 -20.29 -18.06
CA ASP A 870 31.18 -21.73 -18.04
C ASP A 870 29.88 -22.05 -17.27
N VAL A 871 29.12 -21.02 -16.86
CA VAL A 871 27.80 -21.13 -16.20
C VAL A 871 26.83 -21.98 -17.02
N ASP A 872 26.48 -23.17 -16.53
CA ASP A 872 25.53 -24.10 -17.15
C ASP A 872 24.25 -24.35 -16.32
N HIS A 873 24.12 -23.76 -15.12
CA HIS A 873 22.90 -23.79 -14.30
C HIS A 873 22.52 -22.40 -13.76
N VAL A 874 21.22 -22.11 -13.55
CA VAL A 874 20.72 -20.82 -13.02
C VAL A 874 19.51 -21.00 -12.09
N VAL A 875 19.20 -20.00 -11.26
CA VAL A 875 17.96 -19.96 -10.47
C VAL A 875 16.96 -18.96 -11.08
N LEU A 876 15.78 -19.43 -11.48
CA LEU A 876 14.76 -18.60 -12.11
C LEU A 876 13.79 -18.03 -11.06
N GLY A 877 13.90 -16.72 -10.81
CA GLY A 877 13.06 -15.96 -9.89
C GLY A 877 11.93 -15.20 -10.60
N PHE A 878 10.71 -15.12 -10.06
CA PHE A 878 10.14 -15.88 -8.94
C PHE A 878 8.71 -16.29 -9.27
N ILE A 879 8.29 -17.46 -8.80
CA ILE A 879 6.88 -17.88 -8.82
C ILE A 879 6.19 -17.46 -7.52
N THR A 880 5.15 -16.65 -7.65
CA THR A 880 4.27 -16.21 -6.56
C THR A 880 2.80 -16.35 -6.99
N ALA A 881 1.87 -15.92 -6.13
CA ALA A 881 0.44 -16.00 -6.35
C ALA A 881 -0.10 -14.87 -7.23
N ASP A 882 -0.90 -15.22 -8.25
CA ASP A 882 -1.70 -14.25 -9.01
C ASP A 882 -2.97 -13.79 -8.27
N SER A 883 -3.78 -12.93 -8.90
CA SER A 883 -5.03 -12.41 -8.31
C SER A 883 -6.09 -13.48 -8.01
N GLN A 884 -5.91 -14.70 -8.55
CA GLN A 884 -6.75 -15.88 -8.34
C GLN A 884 -6.03 -16.93 -7.47
N GLY A 885 -4.88 -16.58 -6.89
CA GLY A 885 -4.03 -17.43 -6.06
C GLY A 885 -3.27 -18.52 -6.82
N GLN A 886 -3.20 -18.48 -8.15
CA GLN A 886 -2.50 -19.49 -8.96
C GLN A 886 -1.02 -19.15 -9.13
N ALA A 887 -0.21 -20.13 -9.55
CA ALA A 887 1.21 -19.93 -9.81
C ALA A 887 1.44 -19.01 -11.02
N ALA A 888 2.15 -17.90 -10.81
CA ALA A 888 2.51 -16.93 -11.82
C ALA A 888 3.91 -16.34 -11.57
N TRP A 889 4.61 -15.99 -12.65
CA TRP A 889 5.87 -15.26 -12.53
C TRP A 889 5.58 -13.84 -12.03
N GLY A 890 6.21 -13.46 -10.92
CA GLY A 890 6.01 -12.17 -10.24
C GLY A 890 4.57 -11.89 -9.78
N GLY A 891 3.73 -12.92 -9.63
CA GLY A 891 2.32 -12.75 -9.23
C GLY A 891 1.43 -12.09 -10.28
N PHE A 892 1.91 -11.93 -11.51
CA PHE A 892 1.15 -11.26 -12.57
C PHE A 892 0.23 -12.24 -13.30
N ASP A 893 -1.09 -11.97 -13.32
CA ASP A 893 -2.08 -12.69 -14.15
C ASP A 893 -1.62 -12.89 -15.61
N ALA A 894 -0.87 -11.92 -16.16
CA ALA A 894 -0.32 -11.96 -17.51
C ALA A 894 0.76 -13.04 -17.71
N TYR A 895 1.46 -13.45 -16.66
CA TYR A 895 2.46 -14.52 -16.63
C TYR A 895 2.02 -15.71 -15.74
N ALA A 896 0.72 -15.89 -15.52
CA ALA A 896 0.17 -17.09 -14.89
C ALA A 896 0.57 -18.35 -15.67
N VAL A 897 1.18 -19.33 -15.00
CA VAL A 897 1.76 -20.53 -15.62
C VAL A 897 0.69 -21.34 -16.37
N ASN A 898 -0.54 -21.31 -15.88
CA ASN A 898 -1.69 -22.02 -16.47
C ASN A 898 -2.52 -21.16 -17.46
N GLY A 899 -1.86 -20.33 -18.28
CA GLY A 899 -2.49 -19.68 -19.45
C GLY A 899 -2.39 -18.15 -19.53
N GLY A 900 -1.44 -17.54 -18.83
CA GLY A 900 -1.20 -16.09 -18.82
C GLY A 900 -0.95 -15.52 -20.23
N SER A 901 -1.55 -14.35 -20.51
CA SER A 901 -1.59 -13.77 -21.87
C SER A 901 -0.23 -13.36 -22.46
N LEU A 902 0.80 -13.20 -21.62
CA LEU A 902 2.18 -12.88 -21.97
C LEU A 902 3.18 -14.00 -21.61
N LEU A 903 2.71 -15.13 -21.06
CA LEU A 903 3.53 -16.28 -20.63
C LEU A 903 4.50 -16.78 -21.71
N TYR A 904 4.11 -16.63 -22.99
CA TYR A 904 4.96 -16.97 -24.13
C TYR A 904 6.34 -16.29 -24.08
N GLN A 905 6.47 -15.09 -23.50
CA GLN A 905 7.75 -14.38 -23.38
C GLN A 905 8.69 -15.06 -22.37
N ILE A 906 8.14 -15.57 -21.27
CA ILE A 906 8.89 -16.35 -20.27
C ILE A 906 9.29 -17.70 -20.87
N ASN A 907 8.37 -18.34 -21.59
CA ASN A 907 8.63 -19.61 -22.27
C ASN A 907 9.66 -19.45 -23.40
N ASP A 908 9.70 -18.32 -24.10
CA ASP A 908 10.72 -17.98 -25.09
C ASP A 908 12.11 -17.76 -24.43
N GLN A 909 12.18 -17.10 -23.26
CA GLN A 909 13.43 -17.01 -22.46
C GLN A 909 13.93 -18.38 -22.02
N ILE A 910 13.08 -19.22 -21.41
CA ILE A 910 13.44 -20.58 -20.97
C ILE A 910 13.81 -21.46 -22.18
N THR A 911 13.18 -21.25 -23.34
CA THR A 911 13.57 -21.90 -24.59
C THR A 911 14.95 -21.43 -25.06
N ALA A 912 15.29 -20.14 -24.93
CA ALA A 912 16.63 -19.63 -25.25
C ALA A 912 17.71 -20.20 -24.31
N MET A 913 17.43 -20.27 -23.01
CA MET A 913 18.27 -20.89 -21.98
C MET A 913 18.59 -22.36 -22.31
N HIS A 914 17.58 -23.19 -22.53
CA HIS A 914 17.77 -24.59 -22.96
C HIS A 914 18.49 -24.74 -24.30
N ASN A 915 18.37 -23.76 -25.22
CA ASN A 915 19.12 -23.76 -26.49
C ASN A 915 20.59 -23.32 -26.32
N ALA A 916 20.91 -22.56 -25.27
CA ALA A 916 22.30 -22.28 -24.88
C ALA A 916 22.97 -23.50 -24.21
N GLY A 917 22.16 -24.43 -23.68
CA GLY A 917 22.62 -25.62 -22.96
C GLY A 917 22.53 -25.50 -21.44
N ILE A 918 21.89 -24.43 -20.94
CA ILE A 918 21.76 -24.11 -19.53
C ILE A 918 20.51 -24.81 -18.94
N ASP A 919 20.64 -25.44 -17.78
CA ASP A 919 19.57 -26.02 -16.97
C ASP A 919 19.17 -25.06 -15.81
N ALA A 920 18.11 -25.35 -15.05
CA ALA A 920 17.66 -24.45 -13.99
C ALA A 920 16.98 -25.05 -12.76
N THR A 921 17.02 -24.26 -11.69
CA THR A 921 16.21 -24.36 -10.48
C THR A 921 15.09 -23.32 -10.57
N ILE A 922 13.84 -23.66 -10.24
CA ILE A 922 12.76 -22.65 -10.11
C ILE A 922 12.65 -22.22 -8.65
N SER A 923 12.64 -20.90 -8.40
CA SER A 923 12.40 -20.33 -7.08
C SER A 923 10.95 -19.88 -6.87
N PHE A 924 10.41 -20.19 -5.70
CA PHE A 924 9.08 -19.79 -5.21
C PHE A 924 9.21 -18.82 -4.04
N GLY A 925 8.58 -17.65 -4.12
CA GLY A 925 8.60 -16.63 -3.06
C GLY A 925 9.40 -15.39 -3.42
N GLY A 926 10.38 -15.04 -2.58
CA GLY A 926 11.12 -13.77 -2.62
C GLY A 926 10.35 -12.60 -1.98
N ALA A 927 11.04 -11.47 -1.79
CA ALA A 927 10.58 -10.32 -0.99
C ALA A 927 9.28 -9.64 -1.47
N ALA A 928 8.83 -9.91 -2.70
CA ALA A 928 7.74 -9.20 -3.35
C ALA A 928 6.56 -10.12 -3.73
N ASN A 929 5.34 -9.57 -3.58
CA ASN A 929 4.05 -10.24 -3.81
C ASN A 929 3.70 -11.28 -2.72
N GLN A 930 2.75 -12.17 -3.01
CA GLN A 930 2.23 -13.15 -2.05
C GLN A 930 2.73 -14.55 -2.43
N GLU A 931 3.43 -15.23 -1.52
CA GLU A 931 3.88 -16.59 -1.74
C GLU A 931 2.69 -17.58 -1.75
N LEU A 932 2.78 -18.65 -2.57
CA LEU A 932 1.67 -19.58 -2.82
C LEU A 932 1.12 -20.28 -1.57
N ALA A 933 1.96 -20.64 -0.60
CA ALA A 933 1.51 -21.24 0.66
C ALA A 933 0.77 -20.23 1.55
N LEU A 934 1.12 -18.94 1.56
CA LEU A 934 0.33 -17.93 2.30
C LEU A 934 -1.15 -17.94 1.86
N VAL A 935 -1.41 -17.97 0.56
CA VAL A 935 -2.77 -17.89 -0.01
C VAL A 935 -3.48 -19.23 -0.26
N THR A 936 -2.84 -20.38 -0.05
CA THR A 936 -3.39 -21.71 -0.40
C THR A 936 -3.63 -22.59 0.84
N PRO A 937 -4.77 -22.45 1.54
CA PRO A 937 -4.99 -23.08 2.85
C PRO A 937 -5.10 -24.61 2.85
N ASP A 938 -5.33 -25.25 1.69
CA ASP A 938 -5.30 -26.72 1.56
C ASP A 938 -3.98 -27.22 0.98
N VAL A 939 -3.41 -28.26 1.60
CA VAL A 939 -2.09 -28.83 1.23
C VAL A 939 -2.14 -29.50 -0.14
N ASN A 940 -3.24 -30.17 -0.51
CA ASN A 940 -3.34 -30.84 -1.82
C ASN A 940 -3.47 -29.81 -2.96
N ALA A 941 -4.17 -28.69 -2.71
CA ALA A 941 -4.21 -27.56 -3.63
C ALA A 941 -2.83 -26.88 -3.77
N LEU A 942 -2.02 -26.83 -2.71
CA LEU A 942 -0.65 -26.32 -2.78
C LEU A 942 0.28 -27.27 -3.56
N VAL A 943 0.23 -28.57 -3.27
CA VAL A 943 0.88 -29.64 -4.06
C VAL A 943 0.53 -29.51 -5.53
N ALA A 944 -0.75 -29.34 -5.88
CA ALA A 944 -1.19 -29.21 -7.27
C ALA A 944 -0.64 -27.95 -7.96
N LYS A 945 -0.45 -26.85 -7.24
CA LYS A 945 0.15 -25.61 -7.80
C LYS A 945 1.64 -25.79 -8.06
N TYR A 946 2.41 -26.26 -7.07
CA TYR A 946 3.84 -26.56 -7.24
C TYR A 946 4.06 -27.63 -8.34
N GLN A 947 3.25 -28.69 -8.38
CA GLN A 947 3.28 -29.69 -9.46
C GLN A 947 2.97 -29.07 -10.82
N SER A 948 2.02 -28.14 -10.94
CA SER A 948 1.71 -27.50 -12.23
C SER A 948 2.86 -26.66 -12.80
N VAL A 949 3.79 -26.20 -11.95
CA VAL A 949 5.02 -25.51 -12.37
C VAL A 949 6.08 -26.51 -12.83
N MET A 950 6.29 -27.61 -12.10
CA MET A 950 7.14 -28.71 -12.56
C MET A 950 6.64 -29.32 -13.88
N ASP A 951 5.33 -29.53 -14.03
CA ASP A 951 4.71 -30.07 -15.25
C ASP A 951 4.81 -29.11 -16.45
N ALA A 952 4.84 -27.80 -16.20
CA ALA A 952 4.94 -26.77 -17.25
C ALA A 952 6.36 -26.59 -17.79
N TYR A 953 7.38 -26.78 -16.95
CA TYR A 953 8.77 -26.44 -17.26
C TYR A 953 9.75 -27.62 -17.27
N GLY A 954 9.46 -28.69 -16.54
CA GLY A 954 10.28 -29.92 -16.49
C GLY A 954 11.38 -29.94 -15.42
N PHE A 955 11.50 -28.88 -14.60
CA PHE A 955 12.49 -28.80 -13.52
C PHE A 955 12.02 -29.53 -12.25
N HIS A 956 12.97 -30.16 -11.56
CA HIS A 956 12.75 -30.84 -10.28
C HIS A 956 13.72 -30.41 -9.16
N LYS A 957 14.74 -29.58 -9.47
CA LYS A 957 15.40 -28.73 -8.48
C LYS A 957 14.46 -27.54 -8.18
N LEU A 958 14.00 -27.42 -6.94
CA LEU A 958 13.12 -26.33 -6.49
C LEU A 958 13.79 -25.52 -5.38
N ASP A 959 13.65 -24.21 -5.43
CA ASP A 959 14.04 -23.29 -4.38
C ASP A 959 12.79 -22.65 -3.74
N PHE A 960 12.83 -22.49 -2.42
CA PHE A 960 11.79 -21.82 -1.65
C PHE A 960 12.42 -20.64 -0.92
N ASP A 961 12.26 -19.45 -1.50
CA ASP A 961 12.80 -18.21 -0.99
C ASP A 961 11.78 -17.55 -0.04
N ILE A 962 12.00 -17.73 1.27
CA ILE A 962 11.00 -17.48 2.30
C ILE A 962 11.38 -16.25 3.12
N GLU A 963 10.85 -15.11 2.69
CA GLU A 963 11.17 -13.79 3.24
C GLU A 963 10.06 -13.17 4.10
N GLY A 964 10.44 -12.18 4.91
CA GLY A 964 9.53 -11.32 5.69
C GLY A 964 8.44 -12.10 6.45
N ALA A 965 7.19 -11.65 6.30
CA ALA A 965 6.04 -12.22 7.00
C ALA A 965 5.79 -13.72 6.70
N ALA A 966 6.33 -14.27 5.62
CA ALA A 966 6.21 -15.71 5.32
C ALA A 966 6.98 -16.59 6.31
N GLN A 967 8.04 -16.09 6.94
CA GLN A 967 8.71 -16.76 8.07
C GLN A 967 7.84 -16.71 9.34
N GLY A 968 7.02 -15.67 9.49
CA GLY A 968 6.06 -15.49 10.58
C GLY A 968 4.97 -16.57 10.61
N ASP A 969 4.29 -16.81 9.48
CA ASP A 969 3.14 -17.72 9.44
C ASP A 969 3.53 -19.21 9.50
N VAL A 970 3.60 -19.72 10.74
CA VAL A 970 3.77 -21.15 11.08
C VAL A 970 2.77 -22.07 10.35
N ALA A 971 1.56 -21.59 10.03
CA ALA A 971 0.59 -22.38 9.27
C ALA A 971 0.98 -22.48 7.79
N SER A 972 1.51 -21.42 7.16
CA SER A 972 2.09 -21.51 5.81
C SER A 972 3.31 -22.43 5.78
N LEU A 973 4.25 -22.29 6.74
CA LEU A 973 5.45 -23.13 6.81
C LEU A 973 5.09 -24.61 6.93
N THR A 974 4.14 -24.94 7.80
CA THR A 974 3.69 -26.33 8.00
C THR A 974 3.00 -26.88 6.75
N ARG A 975 2.17 -26.08 6.06
CA ARG A 975 1.48 -26.51 4.83
C ARG A 975 2.45 -26.63 3.65
N ARG A 976 3.43 -25.73 3.52
CA ARG A 976 4.55 -25.80 2.57
C ARG A 976 5.35 -27.07 2.76
N ALA A 977 5.82 -27.32 3.98
CA ALA A 977 6.64 -28.49 4.28
C ALA A 977 5.89 -29.80 3.98
N GLN A 978 4.63 -29.91 4.36
CA GLN A 978 3.79 -31.08 4.03
C GLN A 978 3.59 -31.24 2.51
N ALA A 979 3.42 -30.14 1.77
CA ALA A 979 3.34 -30.20 0.31
C ALA A 979 4.66 -30.66 -0.32
N ILE A 980 5.80 -30.15 0.16
CA ILE A 980 7.13 -30.58 -0.29
C ILE A 980 7.35 -32.07 -0.03
N THR A 981 7.14 -32.56 1.19
CA THR A 981 7.29 -34.00 1.53
C THR A 981 6.45 -34.90 0.62
N MET A 982 5.24 -34.47 0.23
CA MET A 982 4.38 -35.17 -0.73
C MET A 982 4.96 -35.18 -2.15
N LEU A 983 5.54 -34.07 -2.61
CA LEU A 983 6.19 -33.97 -3.92
C LEU A 983 7.48 -34.81 -3.99
N GLN A 984 8.31 -34.79 -2.95
CA GLN A 984 9.52 -35.63 -2.86
C GLN A 984 9.16 -37.12 -2.90
N THR A 985 8.17 -37.54 -2.09
CA THR A 985 7.65 -38.92 -2.10
C THR A 985 7.10 -39.34 -3.49
N ALA A 986 6.42 -38.43 -4.19
CA ALA A 986 5.91 -38.69 -5.53
C ALA A 986 7.03 -38.75 -6.58
N GLY A 987 8.04 -37.87 -6.46
CA GLY A 987 9.20 -37.82 -7.33
C GLY A 987 10.05 -39.09 -7.27
N GLU A 988 10.39 -39.55 -6.06
CA GLU A 988 11.04 -40.86 -5.85
C GLU A 988 10.29 -42.00 -6.54
N ALA A 989 8.97 -42.06 -6.34
CA ALA A 989 8.11 -43.13 -6.86
C ALA A 989 8.00 -43.10 -8.40
N ASN A 990 8.14 -41.92 -9.02
CA ASN A 990 8.08 -41.74 -10.47
C ASN A 990 9.45 -41.83 -11.17
N GLY A 991 10.56 -41.81 -10.41
CA GLY A 991 11.92 -41.76 -10.95
C GLY A 991 12.40 -40.36 -11.35
N THR A 992 11.77 -39.33 -10.78
CA THR A 992 12.10 -37.90 -10.94
C THR A 992 12.19 -37.27 -9.54
N PRO A 993 13.27 -37.51 -8.77
CA PRO A 993 13.42 -36.95 -7.43
C PRO A 993 13.24 -35.44 -7.41
N VAL A 994 12.66 -34.91 -6.33
CA VAL A 994 12.48 -33.46 -6.14
C VAL A 994 13.47 -33.01 -5.07
N GLU A 995 14.41 -32.17 -5.47
CA GLU A 995 15.50 -31.67 -4.63
C GLU A 995 15.24 -30.22 -4.26
N VAL A 996 15.50 -29.86 -3.00
CA VAL A 996 14.91 -28.67 -2.38
C VAL A 996 15.96 -27.82 -1.67
N SER A 997 16.04 -26.56 -2.13
CA SER A 997 16.65 -25.44 -1.41
C SER A 997 15.61 -24.70 -0.56
N PHE A 998 16.04 -24.18 0.58
CA PHE A 998 15.41 -23.05 1.24
C PHE A 998 16.35 -21.84 1.20
N THR A 999 15.94 -20.78 0.49
CA THR A 999 16.64 -19.49 0.47
C THR A 999 16.09 -18.59 1.56
N LEU A 1000 16.98 -18.02 2.39
CA LEU A 1000 16.61 -17.36 3.64
C LEU A 1000 17.50 -16.14 3.96
N PRO A 1001 16.91 -14.99 4.35
CA PRO A 1001 17.61 -13.89 5.02
C PRO A 1001 18.46 -14.33 6.22
N VAL A 1002 19.67 -13.78 6.32
CA VAL A 1002 20.69 -14.18 7.30
C VAL A 1002 21.38 -12.95 7.91
N LEU A 1003 21.85 -13.07 9.15
CA LEU A 1003 22.80 -12.11 9.74
C LEU A 1003 24.21 -12.73 9.76
N PRO A 1004 25.29 -11.95 10.00
CA PRO A 1004 26.62 -12.52 10.22
C PRO A 1004 26.72 -13.41 11.47
N THR A 1005 25.68 -13.39 12.31
CA THR A 1005 25.46 -14.26 13.47
C THR A 1005 24.64 -15.54 13.17
N GLY A 1006 24.27 -15.76 11.90
CA GLY A 1006 23.51 -16.93 11.42
C GLY A 1006 22.08 -16.58 11.02
N LEU A 1007 21.27 -17.61 10.76
CA LEU A 1007 19.82 -17.44 10.54
C LEU A 1007 19.17 -16.88 11.81
N THR A 1008 18.19 -16.01 11.62
CA THR A 1008 17.35 -15.47 12.70
C THR A 1008 16.50 -16.58 13.34
N ALA A 1009 15.81 -16.26 14.44
CA ALA A 1009 14.81 -17.17 15.03
C ALA A 1009 13.66 -17.53 14.05
N ASP A 1010 13.51 -16.74 12.98
CA ASP A 1010 12.45 -16.85 11.99
C ASP A 1010 12.92 -17.68 10.78
N GLY A 1011 14.14 -17.45 10.28
CA GLY A 1011 14.78 -18.34 9.31
C GLY A 1011 15.00 -19.76 9.87
N MET A 1012 15.47 -19.87 11.12
CA MET A 1012 15.59 -21.17 11.82
C MET A 1012 14.24 -21.86 12.02
N ARG A 1013 13.13 -21.12 12.10
CA ARG A 1013 11.78 -21.69 12.19
C ARG A 1013 11.32 -22.28 10.86
N VAL A 1014 11.74 -21.75 9.71
CA VAL A 1014 11.52 -22.38 8.40
C VAL A 1014 12.23 -23.74 8.34
N VAL A 1015 13.54 -23.77 8.57
CA VAL A 1015 14.38 -24.99 8.50
C VAL A 1015 13.87 -26.07 9.48
N THR A 1016 13.64 -25.70 10.74
CA THR A 1016 13.19 -26.68 11.75
C THR A 1016 11.75 -27.17 11.54
N ASN A 1017 10.86 -26.35 10.98
CA ASN A 1017 9.51 -26.80 10.60
C ASN A 1017 9.54 -27.77 9.41
N ALA A 1018 10.38 -27.50 8.41
CA ALA A 1018 10.57 -28.38 7.25
C ALA A 1018 11.08 -29.77 7.68
N ILE A 1019 12.15 -29.83 8.48
CA ILE A 1019 12.68 -31.07 9.05
C ILE A 1019 11.61 -31.80 9.89
N ALA A 1020 10.85 -31.08 10.73
CA ALA A 1020 9.82 -31.67 11.58
C ALA A 1020 8.62 -32.27 10.81
N ASN A 1021 8.37 -31.82 9.58
CA ASN A 1021 7.36 -32.38 8.67
C ASN A 1021 7.94 -33.38 7.65
N GLY A 1022 9.23 -33.72 7.76
CA GLY A 1022 9.88 -34.77 6.96
C GLY A 1022 10.31 -34.34 5.56
N VAL A 1023 10.55 -33.05 5.32
CA VAL A 1023 11.22 -32.58 4.10
C VAL A 1023 12.68 -33.04 4.12
N ASP A 1024 13.14 -33.65 3.04
CA ASP A 1024 14.57 -33.87 2.82
C ASP A 1024 15.16 -32.60 2.21
N ILE A 1025 15.78 -31.78 3.06
CA ILE A 1025 16.41 -30.53 2.63
C ILE A 1025 17.75 -30.89 2.01
N ALA A 1026 17.90 -30.59 0.72
CA ALA A 1026 19.19 -30.70 0.05
C ALA A 1026 20.07 -29.52 0.46
N HIS A 1027 19.54 -28.29 0.34
CA HIS A 1027 20.29 -27.06 0.54
C HIS A 1027 19.58 -26.04 1.45
N VAL A 1028 20.37 -25.27 2.20
CA VAL A 1028 19.98 -24.07 2.97
C VAL A 1028 20.82 -22.92 2.42
N ASN A 1029 20.26 -22.22 1.45
CA ASN A 1029 20.87 -21.06 0.81
C ASN A 1029 20.65 -19.82 1.67
N ILE A 1030 21.71 -19.05 1.91
CA ILE A 1030 21.66 -17.88 2.79
C ILE A 1030 21.82 -16.60 1.98
N MET A 1031 20.90 -15.67 2.16
CA MET A 1031 20.97 -14.35 1.54
C MET A 1031 21.90 -13.45 2.34
N ALA A 1032 23.19 -13.58 2.03
CA ALA A 1032 24.32 -12.88 2.64
C ALA A 1032 24.44 -11.43 2.13
N MET A 1033 23.33 -10.71 2.23
CA MET A 1033 23.07 -9.38 1.69
C MET A 1033 22.20 -8.59 2.67
N ASP A 1034 22.20 -7.27 2.54
CA ASP A 1034 21.19 -6.39 3.14
C ASP A 1034 20.96 -6.66 4.63
N TYR A 1035 22.06 -6.63 5.37
CA TYR A 1035 22.11 -6.93 6.79
C TYR A 1035 21.45 -5.84 7.66
N PHE A 1036 21.40 -4.59 7.18
CA PHE A 1036 20.77 -3.42 7.82
C PHE A 1036 21.17 -3.20 9.30
N ASP A 1037 22.37 -3.64 9.71
CA ASP A 1037 22.86 -3.56 11.08
C ASP A 1037 23.84 -2.37 11.23
N PRO A 1038 23.42 -1.23 11.80
CA PRO A 1038 24.27 -0.04 11.94
C PRO A 1038 25.43 -0.21 12.93
N SER A 1039 25.53 -1.35 13.64
CA SER A 1039 26.72 -1.69 14.43
C SER A 1039 27.87 -2.27 13.59
N LEU A 1040 27.58 -2.71 12.36
CA LEU A 1040 28.56 -3.23 11.42
C LEU A 1040 29.22 -2.12 10.60
N SER A 1041 30.36 -2.45 10.00
CA SER A 1041 31.17 -1.52 9.20
C SER A 1041 31.46 -2.20 7.87
N TYR A 1042 30.71 -1.84 6.84
CA TYR A 1042 30.61 -2.60 5.61
C TYR A 1042 31.72 -2.35 4.58
N GLU A 1043 32.42 -1.21 4.65
CA GLU A 1043 33.50 -0.84 3.73
C GLU A 1043 34.57 -1.95 3.64
N GLY A 1044 34.57 -2.67 2.50
CA GLY A 1044 35.49 -3.77 2.21
C GLY A 1044 35.33 -5.04 3.07
N LYS A 1045 34.16 -5.23 3.72
CA LYS A 1045 33.90 -6.38 4.61
C LYS A 1045 32.71 -7.25 4.25
N MET A 1046 31.96 -6.95 3.19
CA MET A 1046 30.76 -7.73 2.83
C MET A 1046 31.05 -9.23 2.65
N GLY A 1047 32.20 -9.58 2.08
CA GLY A 1047 32.66 -10.98 1.97
C GLY A 1047 33.09 -11.59 3.30
N ASP A 1048 33.60 -10.79 4.25
CA ASP A 1048 33.88 -11.28 5.62
C ASP A 1048 32.57 -11.56 6.37
N TYR A 1049 31.53 -10.77 6.13
CA TYR A 1049 30.20 -10.95 6.72
C TYR A 1049 29.47 -12.16 6.11
N ALA A 1050 29.55 -12.38 4.80
CA ALA A 1050 29.03 -13.59 4.15
C ALA A 1050 29.69 -14.87 4.70
N ILE A 1051 31.02 -14.85 4.89
CA ILE A 1051 31.77 -15.97 5.48
C ILE A 1051 31.38 -16.22 6.96
N GLN A 1052 31.16 -15.15 7.73
CA GLN A 1052 30.67 -15.25 9.12
C GLN A 1052 29.25 -15.85 9.17
N ALA A 1053 28.34 -15.39 8.31
CA ALA A 1053 26.99 -15.92 8.19
C ALA A 1053 27.00 -17.42 7.86
N ALA A 1054 27.74 -17.85 6.83
CA ALA A 1054 27.86 -19.26 6.45
C ALA A 1054 28.43 -20.12 7.58
N THR A 1055 29.43 -19.61 8.32
CA THR A 1055 30.01 -20.30 9.48
C THR A 1055 29.03 -20.42 10.64
N ALA A 1056 28.24 -19.38 10.91
CA ALA A 1056 27.22 -19.42 11.95
C ALA A 1056 26.04 -20.35 11.58
N VAL A 1057 25.65 -20.41 10.31
CA VAL A 1057 24.62 -21.33 9.82
C VAL A 1057 25.11 -22.79 9.86
N HIS A 1058 26.38 -23.06 9.54
CA HIS A 1058 26.99 -24.38 9.78
C HIS A 1058 26.81 -24.82 11.23
N ASP A 1059 27.19 -23.98 12.19
CA ASP A 1059 27.07 -24.29 13.62
C ASP A 1059 25.60 -24.40 14.10
N GLN A 1060 24.64 -23.77 13.40
CA GLN A 1060 23.20 -23.96 13.61
C GLN A 1060 22.65 -25.27 13.00
N LEU A 1061 23.20 -25.75 11.89
CA LEU A 1061 22.75 -26.98 11.21
C LEU A 1061 23.35 -28.27 11.79
N VAL A 1062 24.60 -28.24 12.27
CA VAL A 1062 25.26 -29.37 12.96
C VAL A 1062 24.38 -30.07 14.02
N PRO A 1063 23.70 -29.37 14.96
CA PRO A 1063 22.84 -30.02 15.95
C PRO A 1063 21.52 -30.57 15.38
N LEU A 1064 21.09 -30.14 14.18
CA LEU A 1064 19.88 -30.63 13.52
C LEU A 1064 20.13 -31.92 12.73
N TYR A 1065 21.34 -32.10 12.20
CA TYR A 1065 21.74 -33.27 11.40
C TYR A 1065 22.84 -34.13 12.06
N PRO A 1066 22.63 -34.69 13.27
CA PRO A 1066 23.64 -35.41 14.04
C PRO A 1066 24.14 -36.74 13.43
N THR A 1067 23.69 -37.08 12.21
CA THR A 1067 24.14 -38.22 11.42
C THR A 1067 25.00 -37.86 10.20
N LYS A 1068 25.02 -36.59 9.79
CA LYS A 1068 25.89 -36.06 8.73
C LYS A 1068 27.26 -35.70 9.32
N THR A 1069 28.31 -35.77 8.51
CA THR A 1069 29.65 -35.28 8.85
C THR A 1069 29.78 -33.78 8.57
N ASP A 1070 30.81 -33.15 9.12
CA ASP A 1070 31.14 -31.71 8.94
C ASP A 1070 31.07 -31.27 7.46
N ALA A 1071 31.73 -32.02 6.56
CA ALA A 1071 31.69 -31.77 5.12
C ALA A 1071 30.31 -32.00 4.48
N GLU A 1072 29.48 -32.90 5.04
CA GLU A 1072 28.09 -33.10 4.60
C GLU A 1072 27.13 -32.04 5.19
N ILE A 1073 27.58 -31.17 6.11
CA ILE A 1073 26.86 -29.95 6.51
C ILE A 1073 27.28 -28.77 5.63
N TRP A 1074 28.58 -28.61 5.36
CA TRP A 1074 29.06 -27.57 4.42
C TRP A 1074 28.46 -27.76 3.02
N ALA A 1075 28.38 -28.99 2.52
CA ALA A 1075 27.74 -29.31 1.25
C ALA A 1075 26.19 -29.14 1.24
N MET A 1076 25.57 -28.70 2.34
CA MET A 1076 24.18 -28.25 2.39
C MET A 1076 24.04 -26.72 2.46
N ILE A 1077 25.14 -25.96 2.51
CA ILE A 1077 25.11 -24.52 2.70
C ILE A 1077 25.48 -23.86 1.39
N ASP A 1078 24.62 -22.96 0.94
CA ASP A 1078 24.86 -22.14 -0.23
C ASP A 1078 24.80 -20.67 0.16
N VAL A 1079 25.44 -19.80 -0.62
CA VAL A 1079 25.53 -18.38 -0.30
C VAL A 1079 25.14 -17.52 -1.49
N THR A 1080 24.12 -16.69 -1.29
CA THR A 1080 23.65 -15.67 -2.23
C THR A 1080 23.97 -14.27 -1.69
N PRO A 1081 25.07 -13.62 -2.12
CA PRO A 1081 25.24 -12.19 -1.97
C PRO A 1081 24.49 -11.41 -3.06
N MET A 1082 24.04 -10.20 -2.74
CA MET A 1082 23.64 -9.21 -3.75
C MET A 1082 24.90 -8.50 -4.24
N ILE A 1083 25.13 -8.50 -5.56
CA ILE A 1083 26.41 -8.06 -6.12
C ILE A 1083 26.52 -6.55 -6.28
N GLY A 1084 27.67 -5.97 -5.95
CA GLY A 1084 27.89 -4.53 -5.96
C GLY A 1084 27.07 -3.82 -4.89
N VAL A 1085 26.38 -2.74 -5.24
CA VAL A 1085 25.55 -1.94 -4.31
C VAL A 1085 24.30 -2.71 -3.94
N ASN A 1086 24.07 -2.86 -2.63
CA ASN A 1086 22.89 -3.48 -2.02
C ASN A 1086 21.69 -2.51 -1.94
N ASP A 1087 20.53 -2.96 -1.45
CA ASP A 1087 19.40 -2.07 -1.17
C ASP A 1087 19.73 -1.11 -0.01
N ASN A 1088 20.56 -1.53 0.95
CA ASN A 1088 21.32 -0.64 1.82
C ASN A 1088 22.55 -0.04 1.07
N PRO A 1089 22.59 1.26 0.73
CA PRO A 1089 23.64 1.81 -0.14
C PRO A 1089 25.04 1.93 0.50
N VAL A 1090 25.19 1.68 1.81
CA VAL A 1090 26.52 1.52 2.44
C VAL A 1090 27.05 0.09 2.40
N GLU A 1091 26.18 -0.88 2.11
CA GLU A 1091 26.54 -2.26 1.83
C GLU A 1091 26.92 -2.36 0.34
N ILE A 1092 28.18 -2.71 0.08
CA ILE A 1092 28.71 -2.84 -1.28
C ILE A 1092 29.55 -4.11 -1.35
N PHE A 1093 28.96 -5.20 -1.84
CA PHE A 1093 29.64 -6.47 -2.08
C PHE A 1093 30.54 -6.36 -3.31
N THR A 1094 31.85 -6.19 -3.14
CA THR A 1094 32.77 -5.90 -4.24
C THR A 1094 33.26 -7.17 -4.97
N LEU A 1095 33.88 -7.02 -6.14
CA LEU A 1095 34.60 -8.11 -6.83
C LEU A 1095 35.69 -8.76 -5.95
N ALA A 1096 36.24 -8.04 -4.98
CA ALA A 1096 37.21 -8.59 -4.02
C ALA A 1096 36.54 -9.37 -2.89
N ASP A 1097 35.28 -9.05 -2.57
CA ASP A 1097 34.44 -9.84 -1.66
C ASP A 1097 33.93 -11.11 -2.34
N ALA A 1098 33.60 -11.04 -3.64
CA ALA A 1098 33.28 -12.19 -4.47
C ALA A 1098 34.40 -13.23 -4.46
N GLN A 1099 35.62 -12.83 -4.83
CA GLN A 1099 36.79 -13.72 -4.86
C GLN A 1099 37.08 -14.33 -3.47
N LYS A 1100 36.91 -13.54 -2.40
CA LYS A 1100 37.08 -14.00 -1.01
C LYS A 1100 36.06 -15.08 -0.65
N LEU A 1101 34.81 -14.92 -1.11
CA LEU A 1101 33.74 -15.89 -0.91
C LEU A 1101 33.96 -17.16 -1.75
N THR A 1102 34.36 -17.05 -3.02
CA THR A 1102 34.70 -18.22 -3.87
C THR A 1102 35.76 -19.09 -3.20
N THR A 1103 36.91 -18.50 -2.82
CA THR A 1103 37.99 -19.25 -2.17
C THR A 1103 37.61 -19.84 -0.81
N PHE A 1104 36.66 -19.23 -0.08
CA PHE A 1104 36.10 -19.85 1.12
C PHE A 1104 35.19 -21.04 0.78
N ALA A 1105 34.35 -20.90 -0.26
CA ALA A 1105 33.46 -21.95 -0.73
C ALA A 1105 34.23 -23.19 -1.18
N GLU A 1106 35.29 -23.00 -1.97
CA GLU A 1106 36.29 -24.02 -2.32
C GLU A 1106 36.91 -24.70 -1.09
N GLU A 1107 37.35 -23.91 -0.08
CA GLU A 1107 38.07 -24.44 1.09
C GLU A 1107 37.17 -25.33 1.98
N LYS A 1108 35.86 -25.05 2.02
CA LYS A 1108 34.89 -25.83 2.83
C LYS A 1108 34.18 -26.93 2.05
N GLY A 1109 34.02 -26.78 0.73
CA GLY A 1109 33.09 -27.57 -0.05
C GLY A 1109 31.65 -27.19 0.29
N LEU A 1110 31.29 -25.94 0.02
CA LEU A 1110 29.88 -25.48 0.05
C LEU A 1110 29.03 -26.25 -0.98
N GLY A 1111 27.71 -26.24 -0.79
CA GLY A 1111 26.77 -26.87 -1.73
C GLY A 1111 26.62 -26.07 -3.02
N GLY A 1112 26.57 -24.74 -2.91
CA GLY A 1112 26.33 -23.83 -4.02
C GLY A 1112 26.86 -22.42 -3.78
N LEU A 1113 27.06 -21.68 -4.87
CA LEU A 1113 27.18 -20.23 -4.85
C LEU A 1113 26.15 -19.62 -5.79
N HIS A 1114 25.66 -18.45 -5.43
CA HIS A 1114 24.65 -17.75 -6.22
C HIS A 1114 24.98 -16.26 -6.26
N MET A 1115 24.11 -15.45 -6.85
CA MET A 1115 24.11 -14.01 -6.66
C MET A 1115 22.76 -13.41 -7.01
N TRP A 1116 22.40 -12.30 -6.35
CA TRP A 1116 21.31 -11.40 -6.77
C TRP A 1116 21.88 -10.21 -7.56
N SER A 1117 21.81 -10.18 -8.89
CA SER A 1117 21.30 -11.19 -9.84
C SER A 1117 22.10 -11.11 -11.15
N ILE A 1118 21.95 -12.07 -12.06
CA ILE A 1118 22.64 -12.06 -13.35
C ILE A 1118 22.24 -10.85 -14.22
N ASN A 1119 21.00 -10.36 -14.05
CA ASN A 1119 20.51 -9.13 -14.65
C ASN A 1119 21.35 -7.90 -14.24
N ARG A 1120 22.02 -7.97 -13.07
CA ARG A 1120 22.83 -6.90 -12.47
C ARG A 1120 24.32 -7.02 -12.76
N ASP A 1121 24.82 -8.08 -13.39
CA ASP A 1121 26.27 -8.30 -13.62
C ASP A 1121 26.84 -7.48 -14.81
N TYR A 1122 26.54 -6.18 -14.78
CA TYR A 1122 26.90 -5.19 -15.78
C TYR A 1122 27.43 -3.92 -15.07
N SER A 1123 28.40 -3.27 -15.72
CA SER A 1123 28.91 -1.96 -15.30
C SER A 1123 27.81 -0.90 -15.40
N GLY A 1124 27.56 -0.18 -14.31
CA GLY A 1124 26.54 0.89 -14.23
C GLY A 1124 27.10 2.21 -13.69
N PRO A 1125 26.23 3.19 -13.39
CA PRO A 1125 26.62 4.37 -12.62
C PRO A 1125 27.13 3.93 -11.23
N VAL A 1126 28.36 4.30 -10.89
CA VAL A 1126 29.00 3.81 -9.66
C VAL A 1126 28.35 4.41 -8.42
N GLY A 1127 28.01 3.57 -7.44
CA GLY A 1127 27.29 3.96 -6.22
C GLY A 1127 25.77 4.06 -6.39
N VAL A 1128 25.21 3.51 -7.48
CA VAL A 1128 23.76 3.55 -7.76
C VAL A 1128 23.19 2.13 -7.79
N LEU A 1129 22.24 1.87 -6.89
CA LEU A 1129 21.38 0.68 -6.88
C LEU A 1129 20.58 0.57 -8.19
N SER A 1130 20.52 -0.63 -8.76
CA SER A 1130 19.86 -0.90 -10.04
C SER A 1130 19.58 -2.40 -10.20
N ASN A 1131 18.46 -2.75 -10.83
CA ASN A 1131 18.12 -4.14 -11.18
C ASN A 1131 18.81 -4.60 -12.48
N THR A 1132 19.49 -3.70 -13.21
CA THR A 1132 20.14 -3.95 -14.50
C THR A 1132 21.64 -3.63 -14.52
N SER A 1133 22.20 -3.28 -13.36
CA SER A 1133 23.64 -3.10 -13.15
C SER A 1133 23.98 -3.16 -11.66
N SER A 1134 25.22 -3.50 -11.32
CA SER A 1134 25.66 -3.72 -9.94
C SER A 1134 25.98 -2.43 -9.18
N GLY A 1135 25.97 -1.28 -9.85
CA GLY A 1135 26.46 -0.03 -9.25
C GLY A 1135 27.96 -0.01 -8.95
N VAL A 1136 28.77 -0.97 -9.45
CA VAL A 1136 30.24 -0.93 -9.35
C VAL A 1136 30.94 -0.90 -10.70
N SER A 1137 32.20 -0.46 -10.69
CA SER A 1137 33.04 -0.36 -11.88
C SER A 1137 33.64 -1.72 -12.26
N GLN A 1138 33.00 -2.42 -13.22
CA GLN A 1138 33.35 -3.78 -13.62
C GLN A 1138 33.37 -3.98 -15.16
N SER A 1139 33.85 -5.14 -15.63
CA SER A 1139 33.50 -5.69 -16.95
C SER A 1139 32.10 -6.34 -16.91
N THR A 1140 31.49 -6.59 -18.06
CA THR A 1140 30.28 -7.43 -18.14
C THR A 1140 30.59 -8.86 -17.68
N PHE A 1141 29.67 -9.47 -16.93
CA PHE A 1141 29.77 -10.82 -16.35
C PHE A 1141 30.98 -11.02 -15.42
N ALA A 1142 31.40 -9.98 -14.69
CA ALA A 1142 32.58 -10.01 -13.84
C ALA A 1142 32.38 -10.77 -12.53
N TYR A 1143 31.17 -10.76 -11.95
CA TYR A 1143 30.86 -11.58 -10.78
C TYR A 1143 30.66 -13.04 -11.20
N SER A 1144 29.98 -13.28 -12.32
CA SER A 1144 29.81 -14.61 -12.92
C SER A 1144 31.15 -15.29 -13.21
N GLN A 1145 32.13 -14.54 -13.73
CA GLN A 1145 33.50 -15.04 -13.97
C GLN A 1145 34.30 -15.34 -12.70
N ILE A 1146 33.95 -14.77 -11.54
CA ILE A 1146 34.64 -14.99 -10.26
C ILE A 1146 33.96 -16.09 -9.44
N PHE A 1147 32.64 -16.22 -9.54
CA PHE A 1147 31.91 -17.30 -8.88
C PHE A 1147 31.95 -18.61 -9.68
N GLY A 1148 32.03 -18.56 -11.02
CA GLY A 1148 32.28 -19.75 -11.85
C GLY A 1148 33.66 -20.39 -11.68
N GLU A 1149 34.60 -19.76 -10.95
CA GLU A 1149 35.84 -20.43 -10.51
C GLU A 1149 35.56 -21.53 -9.44
N PHE A 1150 34.32 -21.62 -8.94
CA PHE A 1150 33.84 -22.64 -7.99
C PHE A 1150 33.54 -24.01 -8.65
N ASP A 1151 33.33 -24.04 -9.97
CA ASP A 1151 32.87 -25.22 -10.71
C ASP A 1151 34.02 -26.10 -11.27
N ASP A 1152 35.30 -25.71 -11.06
CA ASP A 1152 36.51 -26.16 -11.80
C ASP A 1152 37.48 -27.07 -11.00
#